data_AF-A0AAD7H9N7-F1
#
_entry.id   AF-A0AAD7H9N7-F1
#
_cell.length_a   1.000
_cell.length_b   1.000
_cell.length_c   1.000
_cell.angle_alpha   90.00
_cell.angle_beta   90.00
_cell.angle_gamma   90.00
#
_symmetry.space_group_name_H-M   'P 1'
#
loop_
_entity.id
_entity.type
_entity.pdbx_description
1 polymer ?
#
loop_
_entity_poly.entity_id
_entity_poly.type
_entity_poly.pdbx_seq_one_letter_code
_entity_poly.pdbx_strand_id
1 'polypeptide(L)'
;MLKLLLYFLFTGLVAAENGLQAWLRYAPLPQGHNTPLPLSIIALNSSTNSPVNTAGQELQKGIQGIFGKQLSVFNTGKETSSAVVGTVSQFQKAFGSSPVKNKLEEDGFWLNVKGSTVQILGQNERGALYGAFEYLSMLAQGNFSNVEYATNPAAPVRWINSWDNMDGSITRGFGGNSIFFADGHVVSNLTRASEYARLLSSIRINAAVVNDVNANFTTIDPENIQGVGRIADVFRPYGIQLGLSLDFASPMELGNLSTYDPLDPGVIVFWDDITKQIYDRIPDFAGYLVKADSEGTPGPLVYNRTLADGANLFAKAIDPFGGIVMYRAFVYNLLNESDWTADRANAAVDYFQPLDGQFDDNVIVQIKYGPIDFQVREPASPLFANLLETNTAIELQVAQEYLGQQCHLVYLPPLWRTILDFDLRVQNQSSLVRNVITGERFKRPLGGSAAVVNVGLNDTWLGSHLAMSNLYAYGRLAWDWTSDSEEILQDWTRLTFGLDQTVIDTITQMSMASWPAYENYSGNLGEQTLNDILYTHFGPNPQTLDNTPWGQWTRADHTSIGMDRTVSNGTGFSGQYPPEVAAMYENLETTPDNLLLWFHHVNYTQKLKSGETVIQHFYDAHYEGAETAQAFVTMWQSLEGKIDDERFEDVLFRQVFQAGHSIVWRDAIVNFYNNISGIPDDAGRVGHHPFRIEAESMELRGYEPYVVSPFEAASNSIAIVTSTNSTIGTATKVLSFTSGVYDLAVNYFDMYGGNSSYQVFVNNRMVGDWVGNIVDIGKLGHTPSIYLDGHSATRITFHQVSINRGDVLKIVGQANGIEPAPLDYVALLPAGVID
;
A
#
# COMPACT_ATOMS: atom_id res chain seq x y z
N MET A 1 -36.23 26.76 29.66
CA MET A 1 -35.68 25.42 30.01
C MET A 1 -36.09 24.33 29.03
N LEU A 2 -37.37 24.18 28.65
CA LEU A 2 -37.79 23.12 27.70
C LEU A 2 -37.28 23.29 26.25
N LYS A 3 -36.97 24.52 25.79
CA LYS A 3 -36.35 24.76 24.48
C LYS A 3 -34.84 24.50 24.45
N LEU A 4 -34.17 24.45 25.60
CA LEU A 4 -32.74 24.15 25.69
C LEU A 4 -32.48 22.63 25.71
N LEU A 5 -33.44 21.83 26.20
CA LEU A 5 -33.38 20.36 26.15
C LEU A 5 -33.65 19.79 24.74
N LEU A 6 -34.37 20.51 23.88
CA LEU A 6 -34.62 20.07 22.49
C LEU A 6 -33.45 20.35 21.54
N TYR A 7 -32.52 21.25 21.89
CA TYR A 7 -31.31 21.47 21.11
C TYR A 7 -30.22 20.42 21.40
N PHE A 8 -30.30 19.71 22.52
CA PHE A 8 -29.40 18.59 22.86
C PHE A 8 -29.85 17.23 22.30
N LEU A 9 -30.97 17.18 21.55
CA LEU A 9 -31.48 15.94 20.93
C LEU A 9 -31.16 15.85 19.42
N PHE A 10 -30.45 16.83 18.86
CA PHE A 10 -30.00 16.82 17.46
C PHE A 10 -28.48 16.70 17.28
N THR A 11 -27.72 16.63 18.38
CA THR A 11 -26.35 16.12 18.32
C THR A 11 -26.46 14.61 18.28
N GLY A 12 -26.43 14.03 17.08
CA GLY A 12 -26.19 12.59 16.95
C GLY A 12 -24.91 12.30 17.71
N LEU A 13 -25.00 11.52 18.79
CA LEU A 13 -23.83 10.98 19.46
C LEU A 13 -23.12 10.15 18.40
N VAL A 14 -22.02 10.67 17.84
CA VAL A 14 -21.14 9.87 16.99
C VAL A 14 -20.51 8.86 17.94
N ALA A 15 -20.85 7.58 17.76
CA ALA A 15 -20.22 6.52 18.55
C ALA A 15 -18.74 6.47 18.15
N ALA A 16 -17.85 6.34 19.13
CA ALA A 16 -16.43 6.15 18.86
C ALA A 16 -16.21 4.91 17.99
N GLU A 17 -15.42 5.05 16.92
CA GLU A 17 -15.08 3.94 16.03
C GLU A 17 -13.57 3.82 15.86
N ASN A 18 -13.02 2.66 16.20
CA ASN A 18 -11.58 2.38 16.11
C ASN A 18 -11.11 1.89 14.73
N GLY A 19 -12.01 1.83 13.73
CA GLY A 19 -11.70 1.37 12.37
C GLY A 19 -11.75 -0.14 12.14
N LEU A 20 -12.00 -0.95 13.17
CA LEU A 20 -11.90 -2.40 13.06
C LEU A 20 -12.88 -3.02 12.06
N GLN A 21 -14.10 -2.47 11.93
CA GLN A 21 -15.08 -2.95 10.94
C GLN A 21 -14.78 -2.46 9.51
N ALA A 22 -13.78 -1.60 9.31
CA ALA A 22 -13.41 -0.99 8.04
C ALA A 22 -14.65 -0.45 7.28
N TRP A 23 -14.92 -0.95 6.07
CA TRP A 23 -16.07 -0.57 5.24
C TRP A 23 -17.32 -1.44 5.49
N LEU A 24 -17.29 -2.43 6.38
CA LEU A 24 -18.42 -3.29 6.74
C LEU A 24 -19.07 -2.88 8.07
N ARG A 25 -19.17 -1.56 8.30
CA ARG A 25 -19.74 -0.97 9.53
C ARG A 25 -21.21 -1.29 9.73
N TYR A 26 -21.96 -1.40 8.62
CA TYR A 26 -23.42 -1.52 8.63
C TYR A 26 -24.09 -0.49 9.53
N ALA A 27 -23.60 0.75 9.49
CA ALA A 27 -24.10 1.85 10.30
C ALA A 27 -25.58 2.15 9.94
N PRO A 28 -26.41 2.54 10.92
CA PRO A 28 -27.79 2.92 10.66
C PRO A 28 -27.90 4.09 9.67
N LEU A 29 -28.83 4.01 8.72
CA LEU A 29 -29.09 5.12 7.81
C LEU A 29 -29.78 6.30 8.53
N PRO A 30 -29.56 7.55 8.07
CA PRO A 30 -30.31 8.70 8.54
C PRO A 30 -31.84 8.52 8.42
N GLN A 31 -32.62 9.06 9.36
CA GLN A 31 -34.08 8.89 9.40
C GLN A 31 -34.78 9.35 8.11
N GLY A 32 -35.87 8.66 7.73
CA GLY A 32 -36.78 9.08 6.64
C GLY A 32 -36.79 8.19 5.40
N HIS A 33 -36.05 7.07 5.40
CA HIS A 33 -35.98 6.17 4.25
C HIS A 33 -37.07 5.09 4.35
N ASN A 34 -38.18 5.26 3.61
CA ASN A 34 -39.26 4.27 3.50
C ASN A 34 -39.05 3.39 2.26
N THR A 35 -38.02 2.55 2.28
CA THR A 35 -37.76 1.60 1.19
C THR A 35 -38.38 0.24 1.49
N PRO A 36 -39.04 -0.43 0.52
CA PRO A 36 -39.46 -1.82 0.66
C PRO A 36 -38.24 -2.71 0.89
N LEU A 37 -38.17 -3.35 2.06
CA LEU A 37 -37.15 -4.34 2.40
C LEU A 37 -37.73 -5.75 2.33
N PRO A 38 -36.90 -6.77 2.06
CA PRO A 38 -37.33 -8.16 2.21
C PRO A 38 -37.80 -8.44 3.64
N LEU A 39 -38.81 -9.30 3.78
CA LEU A 39 -39.38 -9.75 5.06
C LEU A 39 -38.64 -10.97 5.64
N SER A 40 -37.92 -11.70 4.80
CA SER A 40 -37.13 -12.88 5.18
C SER A 40 -35.97 -13.09 4.22
N ILE A 41 -35.01 -13.92 4.64
CA ILE A 41 -33.86 -14.34 3.84
C ILE A 41 -33.99 -15.84 3.56
N ILE A 42 -33.73 -16.26 2.32
CA ILE A 42 -33.68 -17.66 1.91
C ILE A 42 -32.26 -17.95 1.40
N ALA A 43 -31.46 -18.68 2.17
CA ALA A 43 -30.15 -19.18 1.78
C ALA A 43 -30.30 -20.62 1.26
N LEU A 44 -30.20 -20.82 -0.05
CA LEU A 44 -30.59 -22.09 -0.70
C LEU A 44 -29.66 -23.28 -0.42
N ASN A 45 -28.60 -23.11 0.37
CA ASN A 45 -27.72 -24.17 0.84
C ASN A 45 -27.86 -24.37 2.36
N SER A 46 -27.88 -25.64 2.80
CA SER A 46 -28.01 -26.07 4.19
C SER A 46 -26.68 -26.37 4.89
N SER A 47 -25.52 -26.28 4.21
CA SER A 47 -24.23 -26.48 4.86
C SER A 47 -23.84 -25.25 5.69
N THR A 48 -23.61 -25.46 6.99
CA THR A 48 -23.31 -24.39 7.97
C THR A 48 -22.03 -23.62 7.67
N ASN A 49 -21.08 -24.22 6.92
CA ASN A 49 -19.80 -23.60 6.60
C ASN A 49 -19.69 -23.20 5.11
N SER A 50 -20.81 -23.18 4.38
CA SER A 50 -20.83 -22.78 2.96
C SER A 50 -20.86 -21.26 2.79
N PRO A 51 -20.26 -20.72 1.70
CA PRO A 51 -20.38 -19.30 1.36
C PRO A 51 -21.83 -18.79 1.24
N VAL A 52 -22.77 -19.63 0.77
CA VAL A 52 -24.20 -19.27 0.71
C VAL A 52 -24.83 -19.11 2.10
N ASN A 53 -24.46 -19.98 3.06
CA ASN A 53 -24.93 -19.82 4.44
C ASN A 53 -24.34 -18.54 5.06
N THR A 54 -23.04 -18.29 4.86
CA THR A 54 -22.37 -17.05 5.29
C THR A 54 -23.06 -15.82 4.68
N ALA A 55 -23.45 -15.88 3.41
CA ALA A 55 -24.18 -14.80 2.75
C ALA A 55 -25.54 -14.52 3.42
N GLY A 56 -26.27 -15.57 3.80
CA GLY A 56 -27.52 -15.42 4.57
C GLY A 56 -27.32 -14.77 5.94
N GLN A 57 -26.24 -15.13 6.64
CA GLN A 57 -25.87 -14.54 7.93
C GLN A 57 -25.44 -13.07 7.79
N GLU A 58 -24.65 -12.74 6.77
CA GLU A 58 -24.24 -11.37 6.52
C GLU A 58 -25.42 -10.49 6.08
N LEU A 59 -26.33 -11.00 5.26
CA LEU A 59 -27.56 -10.29 4.94
C LEU A 59 -28.39 -9.99 6.19
N GLN A 60 -28.51 -10.96 7.11
CA GLN A 60 -29.21 -10.76 8.38
C GLN A 60 -28.52 -9.70 9.23
N LYS A 61 -27.20 -9.81 9.41
CA LYS A 61 -26.39 -8.88 10.20
C LYS A 61 -26.43 -7.46 9.62
N GLY A 62 -26.21 -7.31 8.32
CA GLY A 62 -26.20 -6.03 7.64
C GLY A 62 -27.57 -5.35 7.66
N ILE A 63 -28.66 -6.07 7.37
CA ILE A 63 -30.01 -5.49 7.44
C ILE A 63 -30.39 -5.11 8.87
N GLN A 64 -29.98 -5.90 9.86
CA GLN A 64 -30.16 -5.56 11.28
C GLN A 64 -29.38 -4.30 11.65
N GLY A 65 -28.11 -4.17 11.25
CA GLY A 65 -27.29 -2.99 11.53
C GLY A 65 -27.83 -1.72 10.87
N ILE A 66 -28.11 -1.79 9.56
CA ILE A 66 -28.50 -0.63 8.74
C ILE A 66 -29.92 -0.15 9.08
N PHE A 67 -30.85 -1.06 9.35
CA PHE A 67 -32.29 -0.73 9.50
C PHE A 67 -32.90 -1.09 10.86
N GLY A 68 -32.16 -1.74 11.77
CA GLY A 68 -32.71 -2.23 13.04
C GLY A 68 -33.74 -3.37 12.88
N LYS A 69 -33.78 -4.05 11.72
CA LYS A 69 -34.77 -5.09 11.41
C LYS A 69 -34.16 -6.48 11.49
N GLN A 70 -34.68 -7.30 12.40
CA GLN A 70 -34.32 -8.72 12.46
C GLN A 70 -35.11 -9.52 11.42
N LEU A 71 -34.43 -10.07 10.42
CA LEU A 71 -35.03 -10.98 9.45
C LEU A 71 -34.76 -12.44 9.83
N SER A 72 -35.74 -13.32 9.61
CA SER A 72 -35.55 -14.77 9.72
C SER A 72 -34.82 -15.31 8.48
N VAL A 73 -33.86 -16.20 8.70
CA VAL A 73 -33.12 -16.92 7.64
C VAL A 73 -33.69 -18.34 7.52
N PHE A 74 -34.02 -18.74 6.30
CA PHE A 74 -34.53 -20.07 5.96
C PHE A 74 -33.67 -20.74 4.90
N ASN A 75 -33.63 -22.08 4.89
CA ASN A 75 -32.87 -22.84 3.89
C ASN A 75 -33.74 -23.29 2.70
N THR A 76 -35.06 -23.17 2.83
CA THR A 76 -36.07 -23.48 1.81
C THR A 76 -37.26 -22.55 2.02
N GLY A 77 -37.99 -22.19 0.97
CA GLY A 77 -39.14 -21.30 1.09
C GLY A 77 -39.79 -20.92 -0.23
N LYS A 78 -40.89 -20.15 -0.16
CA LYS A 78 -41.53 -19.50 -1.31
C LYS A 78 -40.95 -18.08 -1.47
N GLU A 79 -40.75 -17.63 -2.71
CA GLU A 79 -40.07 -16.37 -3.04
C GLU A 79 -40.69 -15.09 -2.46
N THR A 80 -41.97 -15.12 -2.06
CA THR A 80 -42.74 -13.90 -1.82
C THR A 80 -42.13 -13.03 -0.73
N SER A 81 -41.73 -11.81 -1.10
CA SER A 81 -41.17 -10.79 -0.19
C SER A 81 -39.88 -11.21 0.52
N SER A 82 -39.00 -11.99 -0.12
CA SER A 82 -37.72 -12.46 0.47
C SER A 82 -36.48 -11.99 -0.29
N ALA A 83 -35.32 -11.99 0.38
CA ALA A 83 -34.02 -12.00 -0.29
C ALA A 83 -33.56 -13.45 -0.46
N VAL A 84 -33.43 -13.91 -1.70
CA VAL A 84 -33.02 -15.28 -2.04
C VAL A 84 -31.57 -15.26 -2.49
N VAL A 85 -30.71 -15.99 -1.77
CA VAL A 85 -29.29 -16.13 -2.07
C VAL A 85 -28.93 -17.61 -2.31
N GLY A 86 -28.16 -17.87 -3.35
CA GLY A 86 -27.72 -19.22 -3.70
C GLY A 86 -27.08 -19.27 -5.09
N THR A 87 -26.75 -20.46 -5.55
CA THR A 87 -26.28 -20.64 -6.94
C THR A 87 -27.45 -20.64 -7.92
N VAL A 88 -27.17 -20.38 -9.20
CA VAL A 88 -28.16 -20.53 -10.29
C VAL A 88 -28.78 -21.93 -10.30
N SER A 89 -27.97 -22.97 -10.09
CA SER A 89 -28.44 -24.36 -10.06
C SER A 89 -29.31 -24.66 -8.83
N GLN A 90 -28.95 -24.15 -7.66
CA GLN A 90 -29.75 -24.26 -6.43
C GLN A 90 -31.10 -23.56 -6.59
N PHE A 91 -31.11 -22.37 -7.19
CA PHE A 91 -32.33 -21.62 -7.47
C PHE A 91 -33.24 -22.35 -8.45
N GLN A 92 -32.71 -22.81 -9.58
CA GLN A 92 -33.48 -23.56 -10.57
C GLN A 92 -34.08 -24.84 -9.96
N LYS A 93 -33.35 -25.53 -9.08
CA LYS A 93 -33.86 -26.70 -8.36
C LYS A 93 -34.99 -26.36 -7.40
N ALA A 94 -34.92 -25.21 -6.72
CA ALA A 94 -35.92 -24.77 -5.76
C ALA A 94 -37.19 -24.21 -6.41
N PHE A 95 -37.06 -23.48 -7.53
CA PHE A 95 -38.15 -22.69 -8.14
C PHE A 95 -38.53 -23.09 -9.57
N GLY A 96 -37.84 -24.07 -10.17
CA GLY A 96 -38.22 -24.70 -11.44
C GLY A 96 -37.79 -23.98 -12.72
N SER A 97 -37.23 -22.76 -12.63
CA SER A 97 -36.63 -22.05 -13.77
C SER A 97 -35.47 -21.15 -13.32
N SER A 98 -34.53 -20.87 -14.22
CA SER A 98 -33.48 -19.87 -13.97
C SER A 98 -33.93 -18.50 -14.47
N PRO A 99 -33.86 -17.45 -13.63
CA PRO A 99 -34.18 -16.08 -14.04
C PRO A 99 -33.01 -15.38 -14.73
N VAL A 100 -31.81 -15.99 -14.69
CA VAL A 100 -30.58 -15.39 -15.21
C VAL A 100 -30.57 -15.43 -16.73
N LYS A 101 -30.48 -14.25 -17.36
CA LYS A 101 -30.52 -14.08 -18.83
C LYS A 101 -29.14 -14.09 -19.49
N ASN A 102 -28.10 -13.70 -18.75
CA ASN A 102 -26.73 -13.56 -19.25
C ASN A 102 -25.84 -14.70 -18.74
N LYS A 103 -24.78 -15.04 -19.47
CA LYS A 103 -23.81 -16.05 -19.02
C LYS A 103 -23.06 -15.52 -17.79
N LEU A 104 -23.03 -16.31 -16.73
CA LEU A 104 -22.12 -16.10 -15.61
C LEU A 104 -20.90 -17.00 -15.77
N GLU A 105 -19.74 -16.44 -15.49
CA GLU A 105 -18.47 -17.14 -15.41
C GLU A 105 -18.21 -17.58 -13.98
N GLU A 106 -17.13 -18.32 -13.74
CA GLU A 106 -16.75 -18.68 -12.36
C GLU A 106 -16.64 -17.40 -11.51
N ASP A 107 -17.15 -17.47 -10.28
CA ASP A 107 -17.31 -16.35 -9.34
C ASP A 107 -18.30 -15.25 -9.75
N GLY A 108 -18.79 -15.23 -11.00
CA GLY A 108 -19.78 -14.29 -11.49
C GLY A 108 -21.11 -14.40 -10.73
N PHE A 109 -21.83 -13.27 -10.65
CA PHE A 109 -23.14 -13.23 -9.99
C PHE A 109 -24.16 -12.35 -10.73
N TRP A 110 -25.41 -12.63 -10.47
CA TRP A 110 -26.56 -11.89 -10.94
C TRP A 110 -27.33 -11.32 -9.75
N LEU A 111 -27.58 -10.01 -9.79
CA LEU A 111 -28.34 -9.28 -8.79
C LEU A 111 -29.59 -8.70 -9.45
N ASN A 112 -30.75 -9.05 -8.89
CA ASN A 112 -32.04 -8.48 -9.27
C ASN A 112 -32.81 -8.05 -8.04
N VAL A 113 -33.06 -6.75 -7.95
CA VAL A 113 -33.86 -6.14 -6.89
C VAL A 113 -35.19 -5.61 -7.43
N LYS A 114 -35.55 -5.91 -8.68
CA LYS A 114 -36.84 -5.53 -9.25
C LYS A 114 -37.96 -6.43 -8.71
N GLY A 115 -38.96 -5.81 -8.09
CA GLY A 115 -40.16 -6.50 -7.61
C GLY A 115 -40.10 -6.77 -6.10
N SER A 116 -40.93 -7.71 -5.63
CA SER A 116 -41.02 -8.02 -4.20
C SER A 116 -39.88 -8.89 -3.68
N THR A 117 -39.12 -9.52 -4.56
CA THR A 117 -38.12 -10.52 -4.20
C THR A 117 -36.77 -10.07 -4.69
N VAL A 118 -35.80 -10.01 -3.79
CA VAL A 118 -34.39 -9.77 -4.13
C VAL A 118 -33.78 -11.11 -4.49
N GLN A 119 -33.15 -11.22 -5.65
CA GLN A 119 -32.52 -12.44 -6.14
C GLN A 119 -31.01 -12.20 -6.28
N ILE A 120 -30.22 -12.99 -5.57
CA ILE A 120 -28.75 -12.90 -5.48
C ILE A 120 -28.19 -14.26 -5.89
N LEU A 121 -27.87 -14.42 -7.18
CA LEU A 121 -27.56 -15.71 -7.76
C LEU A 121 -26.14 -15.77 -8.29
N GLY A 122 -25.30 -16.61 -7.69
CA GLY A 122 -23.94 -16.86 -8.15
C GLY A 122 -23.84 -18.02 -9.15
N GLN A 123 -22.84 -17.99 -10.03
CA GLN A 123 -22.45 -19.18 -10.80
C GLN A 123 -22.00 -20.32 -9.86
N ASN A 124 -21.26 -19.95 -8.82
CA ASN A 124 -20.87 -20.79 -7.70
C ASN A 124 -21.27 -20.12 -6.37
N GLU A 125 -20.98 -20.78 -5.25
CA GLU A 125 -21.38 -20.28 -3.93
C GLU A 125 -20.67 -18.98 -3.54
N ARG A 126 -19.42 -18.84 -3.98
CA ARG A 126 -18.58 -17.66 -3.77
C ARG A 126 -19.14 -16.43 -4.49
N GLY A 127 -19.57 -16.58 -5.74
CA GLY A 127 -20.29 -15.53 -6.47
C GLY A 127 -21.60 -15.10 -5.80
N ALA A 128 -22.34 -16.05 -5.21
CA ALA A 128 -23.56 -15.71 -4.47
C ALA A 128 -23.25 -14.86 -3.22
N LEU A 129 -22.16 -15.16 -2.52
CA LEU A 129 -21.66 -14.36 -1.41
C LEU A 129 -21.22 -12.95 -1.86
N TYR A 130 -20.52 -12.84 -2.99
CA TYR A 130 -20.16 -11.53 -3.56
C TYR A 130 -21.38 -10.68 -3.91
N GLY A 131 -22.42 -11.29 -4.48
CA GLY A 131 -23.68 -10.60 -4.76
C GLY A 131 -24.41 -10.14 -3.50
N ALA A 132 -24.28 -10.89 -2.39
CA ALA A 132 -24.85 -10.48 -1.11
C ALA A 132 -24.12 -9.27 -0.53
N PHE A 133 -22.79 -9.24 -0.59
CA PHE A 133 -22.01 -8.06 -0.22
C PHE A 133 -22.30 -6.86 -1.10
N GLU A 134 -22.50 -7.05 -2.41
CA GLU A 134 -22.90 -5.95 -3.31
C GLU A 134 -24.26 -5.37 -2.91
N TYR A 135 -25.25 -6.22 -2.64
CA TYR A 135 -26.55 -5.76 -2.17
C TYR A 135 -26.47 -5.02 -0.82
N LEU A 136 -25.67 -5.53 0.13
CA LEU A 136 -25.44 -4.86 1.40
C LEU A 136 -24.70 -3.53 1.23
N SER A 137 -23.73 -3.45 0.34
CA SER A 137 -23.02 -2.21 0.01
C SER A 137 -24.00 -1.17 -0.53
N MET A 138 -24.87 -1.54 -1.49
CA MET A 138 -25.92 -0.66 -1.99
C MET A 138 -26.79 -0.12 -0.86
N LEU A 139 -27.29 -1.01 0.03
CA LEU A 139 -28.13 -0.60 1.15
C LEU A 139 -27.39 0.32 2.14
N ALA A 140 -26.15 0.00 2.50
CA ALA A 140 -25.34 0.75 3.45
C ALA A 140 -24.98 2.16 2.92
N GLN A 141 -24.88 2.32 1.61
CA GLN A 141 -24.67 3.61 0.95
C GLN A 141 -25.99 4.39 0.73
N GLY A 142 -27.14 3.85 1.16
CA GLY A 142 -28.45 4.46 0.90
C GLY A 142 -28.90 4.39 -0.58
N ASN A 143 -28.29 3.52 -1.38
CA ASN A 143 -28.64 3.30 -2.78
C ASN A 143 -29.74 2.23 -2.92
N PHE A 144 -30.96 2.66 -3.22
CA PHE A 144 -32.13 1.79 -3.40
C PHE A 144 -32.58 1.64 -4.85
N SER A 145 -31.65 1.80 -5.79
CA SER A 145 -31.94 1.71 -7.22
C SER A 145 -32.50 0.34 -7.60
N ASN A 146 -33.52 0.33 -8.46
CA ASN A 146 -34.15 -0.89 -8.98
C ASN A 146 -33.28 -1.52 -10.10
N VAL A 147 -32.27 -2.29 -9.71
CA VAL A 147 -31.29 -2.90 -10.62
C VAL A 147 -31.59 -4.36 -10.98
N GLU A 148 -31.15 -4.77 -12.16
CA GLU A 148 -31.14 -6.16 -12.64
C GLU A 148 -29.93 -6.30 -13.58
N TYR A 149 -28.86 -6.96 -13.13
CA TYR A 149 -27.64 -7.13 -13.92
C TYR A 149 -26.87 -8.39 -13.54
N ALA A 150 -26.08 -8.88 -14.50
CA ALA A 150 -25.04 -9.89 -14.29
C ALA A 150 -23.68 -9.21 -14.36
N THR A 151 -22.74 -9.65 -13.53
CA THR A 151 -21.34 -9.20 -13.56
C THR A 151 -20.40 -10.38 -13.30
N ASN A 152 -19.23 -10.34 -13.92
CA ASN A 152 -18.20 -11.38 -13.89
C ASN A 152 -16.84 -10.73 -13.55
N PRO A 153 -15.91 -11.45 -12.91
CA PRO A 153 -14.58 -10.93 -12.66
C PRO A 153 -13.80 -10.75 -13.97
N ALA A 154 -12.94 -9.74 -14.03
CA ALA A 154 -12.04 -9.52 -15.17
C ALA A 154 -11.03 -10.66 -15.38
N ALA A 155 -10.69 -11.39 -14.32
CA ALA A 155 -9.74 -12.51 -14.37
C ALA A 155 -10.02 -13.54 -13.26
N PRO A 156 -9.61 -14.82 -13.44
CA PRO A 156 -9.80 -15.86 -12.43
C PRO A 156 -8.98 -15.63 -11.16
N VAL A 157 -7.82 -14.96 -11.23
CA VAL A 157 -6.92 -14.75 -10.10
C VAL A 157 -7.04 -13.33 -9.54
N ARG A 158 -7.46 -13.23 -8.28
CA ARG A 158 -7.58 -11.97 -7.52
C ARG A 158 -7.10 -12.22 -6.10
N TRP A 159 -5.77 -12.30 -5.95
CA TRP A 159 -5.12 -12.77 -4.72
C TRP A 159 -4.58 -11.62 -3.88
N ILE A 160 -4.37 -11.88 -2.59
CA ILE A 160 -3.52 -11.02 -1.77
C ILE A 160 -2.31 -11.81 -1.29
N ASN A 161 -1.22 -11.10 -1.06
CA ASN A 161 0.01 -11.62 -0.48
C ASN A 161 0.26 -10.90 0.85
N SER A 162 0.69 -11.67 1.84
CA SER A 162 1.05 -11.16 3.17
C SER A 162 2.50 -11.54 3.42
N TRP A 163 3.34 -10.56 3.75
CA TRP A 163 4.75 -10.79 4.04
C TRP A 163 4.99 -11.05 5.53
N ASP A 164 4.19 -11.96 6.10
CA ASP A 164 4.18 -12.27 7.52
C ASP A 164 5.21 -13.35 7.84
N ASN A 165 6.03 -13.08 8.85
CA ASN A 165 7.04 -14.02 9.35
C ASN A 165 6.46 -14.88 10.47
N MET A 166 7.01 -16.08 10.62
CA MET A 166 6.56 -17.05 11.64
C MET A 166 6.73 -16.53 13.08
N ASP A 167 7.63 -15.57 13.33
CA ASP A 167 7.82 -14.94 14.63
C ASP A 167 6.76 -13.88 14.98
N GLY A 168 5.90 -13.51 14.02
CA GLY A 168 4.85 -12.52 14.15
C GLY A 168 5.22 -11.12 13.66
N SER A 169 6.48 -10.89 13.26
CA SER A 169 6.84 -9.68 12.51
C SER A 169 6.27 -9.73 11.09
N ILE A 170 6.17 -8.58 10.44
CA ILE A 170 5.74 -8.49 9.03
C ILE A 170 6.78 -7.68 8.26
N THR A 171 7.38 -8.28 7.24
CA THR A 171 8.31 -7.58 6.36
C THR A 171 7.55 -6.49 5.61
N ARG A 172 7.92 -5.23 5.85
CA ARG A 172 7.22 -4.04 5.30
C ARG A 172 5.73 -3.99 5.69
N GLY A 173 5.41 -4.43 6.92
CA GLY A 173 4.09 -4.28 7.51
C GLY A 173 4.07 -3.14 8.52
N PHE A 174 3.11 -2.23 8.35
CA PHE A 174 3.00 -1.01 9.16
C PHE A 174 1.70 -0.95 9.99
N GLY A 175 1.00 -2.08 10.08
CA GLY A 175 -0.24 -2.27 10.84
C GLY A 175 -0.07 -3.04 12.15
N GLY A 176 1.16 -3.17 12.65
CA GLY A 176 1.49 -4.02 13.80
C GLY A 176 1.79 -5.47 13.41
N ASN A 177 1.88 -6.35 14.42
CA ASN A 177 2.27 -7.76 14.24
C ASN A 177 1.24 -8.57 13.43
N SER A 178 1.69 -9.72 12.93
CA SER A 178 0.90 -10.68 12.15
C SER A 178 -0.40 -11.09 12.84
N ILE A 179 -1.44 -11.24 12.02
CA ILE A 179 -2.73 -11.81 12.45
C ILE A 179 -2.76 -13.34 12.37
N PHE A 180 -1.71 -13.95 11.80
CA PHE A 180 -1.61 -15.38 11.51
C PHE A 180 -0.58 -16.09 12.39
N PHE A 181 0.58 -15.47 12.62
CA PHE A 181 1.72 -16.13 13.25
C PHE A 181 2.24 -15.39 14.48
N ALA A 182 2.79 -16.14 15.42
CA ALA A 182 3.60 -15.65 16.53
C ALA A 182 4.46 -16.80 17.06
N ASP A 183 5.68 -16.48 17.53
CA ASP A 183 6.57 -17.42 18.21
C ASP A 183 6.86 -18.74 17.43
N GLY A 184 6.87 -18.68 16.09
CA GLY A 184 7.16 -19.83 15.23
C GLY A 184 5.94 -20.69 14.85
N HIS A 185 4.72 -20.27 15.23
CA HIS A 185 3.50 -21.07 15.06
C HIS A 185 2.30 -20.22 14.63
N VAL A 186 1.24 -20.87 14.14
CA VAL A 186 -0.04 -20.21 13.91
C VAL A 186 -0.72 -19.84 15.23
N VAL A 187 -1.15 -18.58 15.37
CA VAL A 187 -1.81 -18.05 16.57
C VAL A 187 -3.06 -18.85 16.94
N SER A 188 -3.34 -18.98 18.24
CA SER A 188 -4.51 -19.72 18.72
C SER A 188 -5.84 -19.01 18.46
N ASN A 189 -5.85 -17.68 18.49
CA ASN A 189 -7.03 -16.86 18.22
C ASN A 189 -7.07 -16.40 16.76
N LEU A 190 -7.90 -17.06 15.95
CA LEU A 190 -8.08 -16.74 14.54
C LEU A 190 -9.30 -15.83 14.27
N THR A 191 -9.80 -15.11 15.27
CA THR A 191 -10.91 -14.16 15.09
C THR A 191 -10.54 -13.08 14.09
N ARG A 192 -9.35 -12.48 14.22
CA ARG A 192 -8.88 -11.42 13.32
C ARG A 192 -8.70 -11.95 11.89
N ALA A 193 -8.17 -13.17 11.74
CA ALA A 193 -8.07 -13.86 10.46
C ALA A 193 -9.45 -14.06 9.80
N SER A 194 -10.47 -14.47 10.56
CA SER A 194 -11.85 -14.58 10.05
C SER A 194 -12.47 -13.24 9.65
N GLU A 195 -12.21 -12.19 10.44
CA GLU A 195 -12.62 -10.81 10.12
C GLU A 195 -11.95 -10.31 8.84
N TYR A 196 -10.68 -10.65 8.61
CA TYR A 196 -9.97 -10.31 7.39
C TYR A 196 -10.57 -11.02 6.17
N ALA A 197 -10.84 -12.34 6.27
CA ALA A 197 -11.50 -13.09 5.21
C ALA A 197 -12.86 -12.50 4.82
N ARG A 198 -13.61 -11.98 5.81
CA ARG A 198 -14.86 -11.24 5.58
C ARG A 198 -14.64 -9.97 4.76
N LEU A 199 -13.63 -9.17 5.10
CA LEU A 199 -13.27 -7.97 4.34
C LEU A 199 -12.87 -8.31 2.91
N LEU A 200 -11.96 -9.27 2.71
CA LEU A 200 -11.49 -9.72 1.40
C LEU A 200 -12.65 -10.19 0.50
N SER A 201 -13.58 -10.98 1.05
CA SER A 201 -14.73 -11.48 0.30
C SER A 201 -15.68 -10.37 -0.14
N SER A 202 -15.87 -9.35 0.69
CA SER A 202 -16.72 -8.20 0.34
C SER A 202 -16.21 -7.36 -0.83
N ILE A 203 -14.90 -7.44 -1.11
CA ILE A 203 -14.25 -6.83 -2.26
C ILE A 203 -13.82 -7.87 -3.31
N ARG A 204 -14.34 -9.10 -3.21
CA ARG A 204 -14.28 -10.17 -4.22
C ARG A 204 -12.89 -10.76 -4.51
N ILE A 205 -11.97 -10.61 -3.56
CA ILE A 205 -10.73 -11.38 -3.51
C ILE A 205 -11.08 -12.86 -3.32
N ASN A 206 -10.35 -13.78 -3.95
CA ASN A 206 -10.66 -15.21 -3.91
C ASN A 206 -9.56 -16.10 -3.33
N ALA A 207 -8.35 -15.58 -3.11
CA ALA A 207 -7.34 -16.28 -2.33
C ALA A 207 -6.40 -15.34 -1.58
N ALA A 208 -5.69 -15.90 -0.59
CA ALA A 208 -4.70 -15.21 0.21
C ALA A 208 -3.47 -16.09 0.43
N VAL A 209 -2.29 -15.58 0.08
CA VAL A 209 -1.00 -16.11 0.54
C VAL A 209 -0.69 -15.45 1.88
N VAL A 210 -0.50 -16.28 2.91
CA VAL A 210 -0.51 -15.81 4.31
C VAL A 210 0.87 -15.62 4.93
N ASN A 211 1.94 -16.10 4.28
CA ASN A 211 3.31 -16.05 4.79
C ASN A 211 4.28 -15.37 3.81
N ASP A 212 5.40 -14.90 4.36
CA ASP A 212 6.43 -14.17 3.62
C ASP A 212 6.97 -14.92 2.39
N VAL A 213 7.22 -14.15 1.32
CA VAL A 213 7.89 -14.60 0.10
C VAL A 213 9.35 -14.97 0.37
N ASN A 214 9.99 -14.37 1.37
CA ASN A 214 11.22 -14.87 1.99
C ASN A 214 10.86 -16.04 2.91
N ALA A 215 10.34 -17.10 2.32
CA ALA A 215 9.61 -18.14 3.02
C ALA A 215 10.48 -18.86 4.06
N ASN A 216 9.88 -19.18 5.19
CA ASN A 216 10.49 -20.02 6.21
C ASN A 216 10.07 -21.48 5.97
N PHE A 217 11.03 -22.38 5.82
CA PHE A 217 10.79 -23.80 5.59
C PHE A 217 9.88 -24.47 6.65
N THR A 218 9.88 -23.99 7.90
CA THR A 218 9.03 -24.55 8.97
C THR A 218 7.53 -24.36 8.72
N THR A 219 7.13 -23.44 7.84
CA THR A 219 5.71 -23.22 7.48
C THR A 219 5.05 -24.49 6.93
N ILE A 220 5.82 -25.39 6.33
CA ILE A 220 5.35 -26.66 5.74
C ILE A 220 5.70 -27.89 6.60
N ASP A 221 6.14 -27.71 7.85
CA ASP A 221 6.26 -28.84 8.77
C ASP A 221 4.86 -29.38 9.16
N PRO A 222 4.75 -30.62 9.70
CA PRO A 222 3.46 -31.21 10.01
C PRO A 222 2.59 -30.42 11.01
N GLU A 223 3.20 -29.72 11.97
CA GLU A 223 2.47 -28.92 12.96
C GLU A 223 1.90 -27.65 12.32
N ASN A 224 2.72 -26.95 11.54
CA ASN A 224 2.33 -25.74 10.86
C ASN A 224 1.36 -26.00 9.71
N ILE A 225 1.44 -27.12 8.98
CA ILE A 225 0.39 -27.54 8.04
C ILE A 225 -0.97 -27.65 8.75
N GLN A 226 -1.02 -28.21 9.96
CA GLN A 226 -2.26 -28.24 10.76
C GLN A 226 -2.72 -26.84 11.15
N GLY A 227 -1.79 -25.98 11.57
CA GLY A 227 -2.02 -24.58 11.90
C GLY A 227 -2.62 -23.80 10.74
N VAL A 228 -1.99 -23.84 9.56
CA VAL A 228 -2.44 -23.21 8.31
C VAL A 228 -3.82 -23.74 7.92
N GLY A 229 -4.06 -25.03 8.11
CA GLY A 229 -5.39 -25.61 7.92
C GLY A 229 -6.48 -24.96 8.78
N ARG A 230 -6.16 -24.51 10.02
CA ARG A 230 -7.12 -23.76 10.84
C ARG A 230 -7.40 -22.36 10.28
N ILE A 231 -6.40 -21.72 9.68
CA ILE A 231 -6.61 -20.45 8.96
C ILE A 231 -7.56 -20.70 7.78
N ALA A 232 -7.33 -21.78 7.01
CA ALA A 232 -8.21 -22.14 5.90
C ALA A 232 -9.65 -22.41 6.37
N ASP A 233 -9.83 -23.03 7.53
CA ASP A 233 -11.14 -23.29 8.11
C ASP A 233 -11.95 -22.03 8.41
N VAL A 234 -11.29 -20.92 8.80
CA VAL A 234 -11.98 -19.63 9.04
C VAL A 234 -12.09 -18.76 7.78
N PHE A 235 -11.31 -19.04 6.74
CA PHE A 235 -11.35 -18.36 5.43
C PHE A 235 -12.40 -18.95 4.48
N ARG A 236 -12.54 -20.28 4.48
CA ARG A 236 -13.43 -21.05 3.58
C ARG A 236 -14.90 -20.61 3.60
N PRO A 237 -15.52 -20.28 4.75
CA PRO A 237 -16.90 -19.78 4.77
C PRO A 237 -17.06 -18.47 3.99
N TYR A 238 -15.99 -17.71 3.78
CA TYR A 238 -15.99 -16.47 3.00
C TYR A 238 -15.54 -16.68 1.54
N GLY A 239 -15.31 -17.93 1.12
CA GLY A 239 -14.87 -18.26 -0.23
C GLY A 239 -13.41 -17.91 -0.53
N ILE A 240 -12.62 -17.55 0.48
CA ILE A 240 -11.19 -17.26 0.29
C ILE A 240 -10.40 -18.55 0.42
N GLN A 241 -9.67 -18.92 -0.62
CA GLN A 241 -8.75 -20.06 -0.58
C GLN A 241 -7.40 -19.61 0.00
N LEU A 242 -6.64 -20.52 0.61
CA LEU A 242 -5.29 -20.20 1.06
C LEU A 242 -4.24 -20.65 0.06
N GLY A 243 -3.19 -19.85 -0.09
CA GLY A 243 -1.93 -20.22 -0.70
C GLY A 243 -0.78 -20.08 0.30
N LEU A 244 0.39 -20.61 -0.05
CA LEU A 244 1.61 -20.50 0.76
C LEU A 244 2.80 -20.11 -0.09
N SER A 245 3.65 -19.25 0.46
CA SER A 245 5.00 -19.03 -0.05
C SER A 245 5.92 -20.18 0.33
N LEU A 246 6.74 -20.65 -0.61
CA LEU A 246 7.62 -21.80 -0.41
C LEU A 246 9.10 -21.40 -0.34
N ASP A 247 9.83 -22.02 0.58
CA ASP A 247 11.28 -22.02 0.56
C ASP A 247 11.76 -23.13 -0.38
N PHE A 248 12.40 -22.74 -1.48
CA PHE A 248 12.87 -23.66 -2.52
C PHE A 248 13.85 -24.70 -1.96
N ALA A 249 14.63 -24.37 -0.91
CA ALA A 249 15.61 -25.26 -0.28
C ALA A 249 15.03 -26.18 0.81
N SER A 250 13.71 -26.16 1.05
CA SER A 250 13.04 -27.03 2.03
C SER A 250 13.41 -28.53 1.96
N PRO A 251 13.69 -29.15 0.80
CA PRO A 251 14.15 -30.54 0.76
C PRO A 251 15.43 -30.80 1.56
N MET A 252 16.35 -29.82 1.62
CA MET A 252 17.55 -29.92 2.44
C MET A 252 17.26 -29.66 3.91
N GLU A 253 16.46 -28.64 4.21
CA GLU A 253 16.21 -28.17 5.58
C GLU A 253 15.25 -29.08 6.37
N LEU A 254 14.16 -29.57 5.75
CA LEU A 254 13.21 -30.52 6.38
C LEU A 254 13.43 -31.96 5.93
N GLY A 255 13.72 -32.15 4.64
CA GLY A 255 13.78 -33.48 4.04
C GLY A 255 15.07 -34.25 4.35
N ASN A 256 16.10 -33.57 4.89
CA ASN A 256 17.46 -34.10 5.03
C ASN A 256 18.06 -34.60 3.69
N LEU A 257 17.65 -34.04 2.56
CA LEU A 257 18.29 -34.30 1.27
C LEU A 257 19.59 -33.50 1.17
N SER A 258 20.50 -33.93 0.30
CA SER A 258 21.75 -33.20 0.02
C SER A 258 21.62 -32.14 -1.07
N THR A 259 20.41 -31.94 -1.62
CA THR A 259 20.15 -31.08 -2.77
C THR A 259 18.70 -30.59 -2.78
N TYR A 260 18.46 -29.47 -3.44
CA TYR A 260 17.14 -28.99 -3.85
C TYR A 260 17.04 -28.82 -5.39
N ASP A 261 17.83 -29.56 -6.16
CA ASP A 261 17.75 -29.58 -7.63
C ASP A 261 16.36 -30.04 -8.09
N PRO A 262 15.59 -29.21 -8.84
CA PRO A 262 14.22 -29.53 -9.20
C PRO A 262 14.05 -30.74 -10.11
N LEU A 263 15.14 -31.25 -10.70
CA LEU A 263 15.12 -32.47 -11.52
C LEU A 263 15.60 -33.71 -10.75
N ASP A 264 16.01 -33.58 -9.49
CA ASP A 264 16.40 -34.71 -8.65
C ASP A 264 15.15 -35.53 -8.25
N PRO A 265 15.14 -36.86 -8.44
CA PRO A 265 13.99 -37.69 -8.10
C PRO A 265 13.58 -37.64 -6.62
N GLY A 266 14.53 -37.45 -5.70
CA GLY A 266 14.24 -37.31 -4.27
C GLY A 266 13.55 -35.99 -3.95
N VAL A 267 13.97 -34.91 -4.61
CA VAL A 267 13.34 -33.58 -4.47
C VAL A 267 11.91 -33.60 -5.00
N ILE A 268 11.67 -34.26 -6.15
CA ILE A 268 10.33 -34.43 -6.72
C ILE A 268 9.42 -35.17 -5.72
N VAL A 269 9.87 -36.33 -5.21
CA VAL A 269 9.10 -37.11 -4.23
C VAL A 269 8.82 -36.31 -2.96
N PHE A 270 9.79 -35.54 -2.46
CA PHE A 270 9.59 -34.67 -1.30
C PHE A 270 8.44 -33.68 -1.52
N TRP A 271 8.44 -32.98 -2.66
CA TRP A 271 7.40 -31.99 -2.95
C TRP A 271 6.04 -32.62 -3.25
N ASP A 272 6.00 -33.79 -3.89
CA ASP A 272 4.76 -34.57 -4.07
C ASP A 272 4.14 -34.94 -2.70
N ASP A 273 4.96 -35.41 -1.76
CA ASP A 273 4.51 -35.82 -0.44
C ASP A 273 4.08 -34.63 0.44
N ILE A 274 4.80 -33.50 0.40
CA ILE A 274 4.40 -32.27 1.10
C ILE A 274 3.10 -31.73 0.51
N THR A 275 2.99 -31.66 -0.81
CA THR A 275 1.79 -31.15 -1.48
C THR A 275 0.58 -32.00 -1.12
N LYS A 276 0.72 -33.33 -1.16
CA LYS A 276 -0.34 -34.23 -0.72
C LYS A 276 -0.76 -34.00 0.73
N GLN A 277 0.19 -33.81 1.65
CA GLN A 277 -0.12 -33.52 3.06
C GLN A 277 -0.90 -32.21 3.22
N ILE A 278 -0.53 -31.17 2.47
CA ILE A 278 -1.26 -29.90 2.46
C ILE A 278 -2.69 -30.12 1.96
N TYR A 279 -2.90 -30.81 0.84
CA TYR A 279 -4.24 -31.06 0.30
C TYR A 279 -5.09 -32.01 1.16
N ASP A 280 -4.47 -32.98 1.84
CA ASP A 280 -5.16 -33.82 2.82
C ASP A 280 -5.73 -32.97 3.97
N ARG A 281 -5.05 -31.88 4.36
CA ARG A 281 -5.51 -30.95 5.39
C ARG A 281 -6.39 -29.80 4.85
N ILE A 282 -6.13 -29.35 3.64
CA ILE A 282 -6.73 -28.18 2.99
C ILE A 282 -7.15 -28.58 1.56
N PRO A 283 -8.30 -29.27 1.40
CA PRO A 283 -8.69 -29.83 0.10
C PRO A 283 -8.94 -28.79 -1.00
N ASP A 284 -9.15 -27.54 -0.62
CA ASP A 284 -9.42 -26.38 -1.47
C ASP A 284 -8.25 -25.39 -1.51
N PHE A 285 -7.02 -25.85 -1.22
CA PHE A 285 -5.80 -25.05 -1.30
C PHE A 285 -5.63 -24.41 -2.68
N ALA A 286 -5.34 -23.11 -2.70
CA ALA A 286 -5.23 -22.29 -3.91
C ALA A 286 -3.95 -22.60 -4.68
N GLY A 287 -2.83 -22.69 -3.97
CA GLY A 287 -1.55 -22.97 -4.57
C GLY A 287 -0.35 -22.29 -3.93
N TYR A 288 0.75 -22.25 -4.67
CA TYR A 288 2.04 -21.78 -4.16
C TYR A 288 2.42 -20.42 -4.71
N LEU A 289 3.17 -19.66 -3.91
CA LEU A 289 3.89 -18.46 -4.32
C LEU A 289 5.40 -18.70 -4.16
N VAL A 290 6.18 -18.38 -5.18
CA VAL A 290 7.62 -18.69 -5.17
C VAL A 290 8.43 -17.45 -5.50
N LYS A 291 9.30 -17.05 -4.57
CA LYS A 291 10.45 -16.16 -4.80
C LYS A 291 11.68 -17.05 -4.82
N ALA A 292 12.43 -17.05 -5.92
CA ALA A 292 13.61 -17.88 -6.09
C ALA A 292 14.71 -17.10 -6.84
N ASP A 293 15.97 -17.42 -6.53
CA ASP A 293 17.16 -16.78 -7.12
C ASP A 293 17.15 -15.24 -7.05
N SER A 294 16.61 -14.67 -5.96
CA SER A 294 16.43 -13.23 -5.78
C SER A 294 16.81 -12.81 -4.36
N GLU A 295 17.67 -11.79 -4.21
CA GLU A 295 18.08 -11.25 -2.90
C GLU A 295 18.61 -12.33 -1.91
N GLY A 296 19.28 -13.36 -2.44
CA GLY A 296 19.84 -14.45 -1.65
C GLY A 296 18.88 -15.61 -1.36
N THR A 297 17.62 -15.56 -1.82
CA THR A 297 16.70 -16.71 -1.70
C THR A 297 17.18 -17.87 -2.58
N PRO A 298 17.13 -19.13 -2.11
CA PRO A 298 17.48 -20.30 -2.91
C PRO A 298 16.63 -20.43 -4.18
N GLY A 299 17.18 -21.08 -5.20
CA GLY A 299 16.46 -21.28 -6.46
C GLY A 299 17.17 -22.23 -7.44
N PRO A 300 16.54 -22.52 -8.59
CA PRO A 300 17.03 -23.49 -9.56
C PRO A 300 18.36 -23.11 -10.23
N LEU A 301 18.72 -21.82 -10.33
CA LEU A 301 19.87 -21.38 -11.14
C LEU A 301 21.21 -21.93 -10.60
N VAL A 302 21.34 -22.16 -9.29
CA VAL A 302 22.56 -22.73 -8.67
C VAL A 302 22.91 -24.12 -9.21
N TYR A 303 21.92 -24.86 -9.73
CA TYR A 303 22.08 -26.19 -10.34
C TYR A 303 22.12 -26.15 -11.87
N ASN A 304 22.29 -24.97 -12.47
CA ASN A 304 22.24 -24.77 -13.92
C ASN A 304 20.92 -25.29 -14.52
N ARG A 305 19.82 -25.09 -13.78
CA ARG A 305 18.44 -25.29 -14.23
C ARG A 305 17.83 -23.96 -14.63
N THR A 306 16.71 -23.99 -15.35
CA THR A 306 15.97 -22.79 -15.70
C THR A 306 14.97 -22.42 -14.61
N LEU A 307 14.49 -21.16 -14.61
CA LEU A 307 13.37 -20.76 -13.75
C LEU A 307 12.09 -21.55 -14.08
N ALA A 308 11.92 -21.96 -15.34
CA ALA A 308 10.83 -22.83 -15.75
C ALA A 308 10.94 -24.24 -15.15
N ASP A 309 12.15 -24.85 -15.11
CA ASP A 309 12.36 -26.13 -14.42
C ASP A 309 11.96 -26.04 -12.94
N GLY A 310 12.33 -24.94 -12.27
CA GLY A 310 11.98 -24.70 -10.88
C GLY A 310 10.48 -24.48 -10.67
N ALA A 311 9.81 -23.70 -11.53
CA ALA A 311 8.37 -23.50 -11.46
C ALA A 311 7.60 -24.81 -11.74
N ASN A 312 8.01 -25.55 -12.76
CA ASN A 312 7.34 -26.77 -13.23
C ASN A 312 7.47 -27.94 -12.24
N LEU A 313 8.48 -27.94 -11.36
CA LEU A 313 8.54 -28.85 -10.21
C LEU A 313 7.28 -28.73 -9.35
N PHE A 314 6.97 -27.51 -8.91
CA PHE A 314 5.80 -27.25 -8.06
C PHE A 314 4.50 -27.42 -8.84
N ALA A 315 4.50 -27.03 -10.11
CA ALA A 315 3.35 -27.14 -11.00
C ALA A 315 2.87 -28.58 -11.13
N LYS A 316 3.81 -29.53 -11.32
CA LYS A 316 3.52 -30.97 -11.41
C LYS A 316 3.06 -31.57 -10.09
N ALA A 317 3.66 -31.16 -8.97
CA ALA A 317 3.25 -31.65 -7.66
C ALA A 317 1.79 -31.26 -7.32
N ILE A 318 1.36 -30.08 -7.77
CA ILE A 318 0.04 -29.52 -7.45
C ILE A 318 -1.06 -29.82 -8.49
N ASP A 319 -0.70 -30.12 -9.74
CA ASP A 319 -1.62 -30.40 -10.85
C ASP A 319 -2.71 -31.44 -10.52
N PRO A 320 -2.42 -32.58 -9.83
CA PRO A 320 -3.45 -33.58 -9.49
C PRO A 320 -4.60 -33.05 -8.62
N PHE A 321 -4.39 -31.91 -7.97
CA PHE A 321 -5.33 -31.26 -7.07
C PHE A 321 -5.95 -29.97 -7.66
N GLY A 322 -5.49 -29.53 -8.84
CA GLY A 322 -6.00 -28.35 -9.54
C GLY A 322 -5.54 -27.00 -8.99
N GLY A 323 -4.46 -26.96 -8.20
CA GLY A 323 -3.87 -25.72 -7.72
C GLY A 323 -2.95 -25.05 -8.75
N ILE A 324 -2.57 -23.79 -8.46
CA ILE A 324 -1.72 -22.98 -9.34
C ILE A 324 -0.39 -22.61 -8.67
N VAL A 325 0.61 -22.27 -9.48
CA VAL A 325 1.91 -21.76 -9.00
C VAL A 325 2.09 -20.34 -9.47
N MET A 326 2.11 -19.38 -8.55
CA MET A 326 2.58 -18.02 -8.79
C MET A 326 4.11 -17.97 -8.65
N TYR A 327 4.81 -17.83 -9.76
CA TYR A 327 6.27 -17.73 -9.79
C TYR A 327 6.67 -16.27 -10.01
N ARG A 328 7.31 -15.64 -9.03
CA ARG A 328 7.61 -14.20 -9.07
C ARG A 328 8.74 -13.90 -10.06
N ALA A 329 8.52 -12.91 -10.92
CA ALA A 329 9.51 -12.40 -11.86
C ALA A 329 10.46 -11.36 -11.25
N PHE A 330 10.43 -11.19 -9.93
CA PHE A 330 11.32 -10.28 -9.20
C PHE A 330 12.69 -10.95 -9.00
N VAL A 331 13.48 -11.03 -10.07
CA VAL A 331 14.79 -11.69 -10.13
C VAL A 331 15.80 -10.72 -10.75
N TYR A 332 16.90 -10.45 -10.04
CA TYR A 332 17.98 -9.59 -10.50
C TYR A 332 19.27 -9.89 -9.73
N ASN A 333 20.41 -9.47 -10.29
CA ASN A 333 21.72 -9.58 -9.63
C ASN A 333 22.17 -8.23 -9.07
N LEU A 334 23.10 -8.30 -8.11
CA LEU A 334 23.91 -7.16 -7.74
C LEU A 334 24.76 -6.70 -8.94
N LEU A 335 24.83 -5.38 -9.14
CA LEU A 335 25.45 -4.76 -10.30
C LEU A 335 26.72 -3.99 -9.92
N ASN A 336 27.54 -3.70 -10.94
CA ASN A 336 28.68 -2.80 -10.81
C ASN A 336 28.31 -1.46 -11.46
N GLU A 337 28.16 -0.41 -10.67
CA GLU A 337 27.76 0.93 -11.16
C GLU A 337 28.75 1.58 -12.12
N SER A 338 30.03 1.22 -12.00
CA SER A 338 31.06 1.69 -12.94
C SER A 338 30.85 1.14 -14.36
N ASP A 339 30.05 0.07 -14.51
CA ASP A 339 29.57 -0.40 -15.79
C ASP A 339 28.32 0.39 -16.19
N TRP A 340 28.46 1.23 -17.22
CA TRP A 340 27.38 2.07 -17.73
C TRP A 340 26.34 1.29 -18.54
N THR A 341 26.59 0.03 -18.90
CA THR A 341 25.59 -0.83 -19.55
C THR A 341 24.86 -1.74 -18.56
N ALA A 342 25.27 -1.77 -17.29
CA ALA A 342 24.56 -2.51 -16.24
C ALA A 342 23.24 -1.82 -15.90
N ASP A 343 22.14 -2.57 -15.87
CA ASP A 343 20.81 -2.06 -15.53
C ASP A 343 19.95 -3.14 -14.90
N ARG A 344 19.43 -2.85 -13.71
CA ARG A 344 18.51 -3.76 -13.01
C ARG A 344 17.19 -3.87 -13.76
N ALA A 345 16.76 -2.81 -14.44
CA ALA A 345 15.48 -2.78 -15.15
C ALA A 345 15.41 -3.82 -16.29
N ASN A 346 16.54 -4.23 -16.86
CA ASN A 346 16.60 -5.27 -17.90
C ASN A 346 16.33 -6.68 -17.37
N ALA A 347 16.59 -6.93 -16.07
CA ALA A 347 16.77 -8.27 -15.53
C ALA A 347 15.54 -9.17 -15.73
N ALA A 348 14.34 -8.67 -15.45
CA ALA A 348 13.13 -9.48 -15.55
C ALA A 348 12.90 -10.01 -16.98
N VAL A 349 13.14 -9.19 -18.01
CA VAL A 349 13.04 -9.63 -19.41
C VAL A 349 14.16 -10.61 -19.74
N ASP A 350 15.40 -10.32 -19.36
CA ASP A 350 16.55 -11.17 -19.66
C ASP A 350 16.38 -12.59 -19.08
N TYR A 351 15.81 -12.71 -17.88
CA TYR A 351 15.58 -13.99 -17.22
C TYR A 351 14.38 -14.76 -17.77
N PHE A 352 13.28 -14.09 -18.11
CA PHE A 352 12.00 -14.75 -18.39
C PHE A 352 11.62 -14.82 -19.87
N GLN A 353 12.02 -13.85 -20.70
CA GLN A 353 11.69 -13.86 -22.13
C GLN A 353 12.16 -15.15 -22.84
N PRO A 354 13.38 -15.67 -22.61
CA PRO A 354 13.80 -16.92 -23.25
C PRO A 354 12.99 -18.15 -22.84
N LEU A 355 12.21 -18.04 -21.76
CA LEU A 355 11.43 -19.12 -21.16
C LEU A 355 9.94 -19.07 -21.54
N ASP A 356 9.52 -18.11 -22.37
CA ASP A 356 8.12 -18.05 -22.81
C ASP A 356 7.69 -19.36 -23.50
N GLY A 357 6.56 -19.91 -23.06
CA GLY A 357 6.04 -21.20 -23.54
C GLY A 357 6.69 -22.44 -22.93
N GLN A 358 7.63 -22.29 -21.99
CA GLN A 358 8.27 -23.42 -21.28
C GLN A 358 7.67 -23.72 -19.91
N PHE A 359 6.81 -22.83 -19.39
CA PHE A 359 6.10 -23.03 -18.13
C PHE A 359 4.84 -23.89 -18.33
N ASP A 360 4.54 -24.76 -17.36
CA ASP A 360 3.34 -25.61 -17.38
C ASP A 360 2.05 -24.75 -17.27
N ASP A 361 0.92 -25.28 -17.75
CA ASP A 361 -0.34 -24.53 -17.91
C ASP A 361 -0.92 -23.95 -16.61
N ASN A 362 -0.57 -24.51 -15.45
CA ASN A 362 -0.98 -24.05 -14.11
C ASN A 362 0.07 -23.14 -13.43
N VAL A 363 1.13 -22.74 -14.13
CA VAL A 363 2.08 -21.71 -13.70
C VAL A 363 1.62 -20.34 -14.18
N ILE A 364 1.73 -19.34 -13.31
CA ILE A 364 1.55 -17.92 -13.61
C ILE A 364 2.82 -17.18 -13.22
N VAL A 365 3.43 -16.50 -14.18
CA VAL A 365 4.54 -15.58 -13.90
C VAL A 365 3.97 -14.30 -13.30
N GLN A 366 4.24 -14.06 -12.02
CA GLN A 366 3.77 -12.88 -11.27
C GLN A 366 4.78 -11.75 -11.41
N ILE A 367 4.38 -10.63 -12.01
CA ILE A 367 5.27 -9.53 -12.42
C ILE A 367 4.86 -8.26 -11.68
N LYS A 368 5.79 -7.60 -10.99
CA LYS A 368 5.54 -6.26 -10.41
C LYS A 368 5.08 -5.27 -11.49
N TYR A 369 4.35 -4.23 -11.10
CA TYR A 369 3.82 -3.25 -12.07
C TYR A 369 4.93 -2.58 -12.91
N GLY A 370 6.11 -2.37 -12.33
CA GLY A 370 7.30 -1.87 -12.98
C GLY A 370 8.50 -2.82 -12.79
N PRO A 371 9.62 -2.57 -13.49
CA PRO A 371 10.77 -3.46 -13.55
C PRO A 371 11.76 -3.32 -12.39
N ILE A 372 11.59 -2.35 -11.47
CA ILE A 372 12.47 -2.16 -10.31
C ILE A 372 11.82 -2.69 -9.04
N ASP A 373 11.03 -1.90 -8.32
CA ASP A 373 10.60 -2.23 -6.96
C ASP A 373 9.52 -1.30 -6.37
N PHE A 374 8.34 -1.26 -6.99
CA PHE A 374 7.19 -0.53 -6.44
C PHE A 374 7.45 0.96 -6.12
N GLN A 375 8.30 1.62 -6.92
CA GLN A 375 8.68 3.02 -6.70
C GLN A 375 7.51 3.99 -6.97
N VAL A 376 7.62 5.22 -6.45
CA VAL A 376 6.62 6.29 -6.60
C VAL A 376 6.13 6.52 -8.03
N ARG A 377 6.98 6.24 -9.02
CA ARG A 377 6.60 6.02 -10.40
C ARG A 377 7.59 5.05 -11.07
N GLU A 378 7.06 4.14 -11.86
CA GLU A 378 7.83 3.31 -12.80
C GLU A 378 7.04 3.23 -14.13
N PRO A 379 7.69 2.98 -15.28
CA PRO A 379 6.96 2.56 -16.47
C PRO A 379 6.40 1.14 -16.28
N ALA A 380 5.37 0.79 -17.04
CA ALA A 380 4.84 -0.57 -17.06
C ALA A 380 5.93 -1.58 -17.44
N SER A 381 6.09 -2.67 -16.67
CA SER A 381 7.14 -3.67 -16.93
C SER A 381 7.09 -4.20 -18.38
N PRO A 382 8.20 -4.13 -19.16
CA PRO A 382 8.23 -4.62 -20.53
C PRO A 382 8.06 -6.14 -20.60
N LEU A 383 8.21 -6.88 -19.49
CA LEU A 383 7.99 -8.32 -19.46
C LEU A 383 6.55 -8.70 -19.88
N PHE A 384 5.55 -7.84 -19.61
CA PHE A 384 4.18 -8.04 -20.10
C PHE A 384 4.08 -8.09 -21.64
N ALA A 385 5.03 -7.49 -22.35
CA ALA A 385 5.10 -7.53 -23.81
C ALA A 385 5.95 -8.69 -24.36
N ASN A 386 6.67 -9.40 -23.49
CA ASN A 386 7.69 -10.39 -23.86
C ASN A 386 7.32 -11.84 -23.50
N LEU A 387 6.35 -12.05 -22.62
CA LEU A 387 5.70 -13.34 -22.44
C LEU A 387 4.41 -13.30 -23.24
N LEU A 388 4.29 -14.12 -24.30
CA LEU A 388 3.12 -14.25 -25.18
C LEU A 388 2.37 -15.57 -24.90
N GLU A 389 3.09 -16.63 -24.59
CA GLU A 389 2.56 -17.99 -24.42
C GLU A 389 2.42 -18.41 -22.95
N THR A 390 2.95 -17.62 -22.01
CA THR A 390 2.96 -17.92 -20.57
C THR A 390 1.91 -17.14 -19.79
N ASN A 391 1.14 -17.76 -18.89
CA ASN A 391 0.19 -17.04 -18.03
C ASN A 391 0.91 -15.99 -17.18
N THR A 392 0.29 -14.81 -17.00
CA THR A 392 0.88 -13.70 -16.25
C THR A 392 -0.13 -13.06 -15.32
N ALA A 393 0.34 -12.59 -14.17
CA ALA A 393 -0.43 -11.74 -13.27
C ALA A 393 0.41 -10.52 -12.85
N ILE A 394 -0.25 -9.39 -12.59
CA ILE A 394 0.42 -8.23 -12.01
C ILE A 394 0.52 -8.35 -10.49
N GLU A 395 1.67 -8.01 -9.93
CA GLU A 395 1.87 -7.77 -8.50
C GLU A 395 1.80 -6.27 -8.23
N LEU A 396 0.91 -5.87 -7.34
CA LEU A 396 0.78 -4.51 -6.82
C LEU A 396 1.20 -4.47 -5.35
N GLN A 397 1.52 -3.29 -4.83
CA GLN A 397 1.78 -3.07 -3.40
C GLN A 397 0.67 -2.19 -2.83
N VAL A 398 -0.07 -2.69 -1.84
CA VAL A 398 -1.00 -1.91 -1.01
C VAL A 398 -0.28 -1.41 0.23
N ALA A 399 0.59 -2.24 0.81
CA ALA A 399 1.55 -1.80 1.83
C ALA A 399 2.50 -0.76 1.22
N GLN A 400 2.60 0.41 1.85
CA GLN A 400 3.26 1.58 1.30
C GLN A 400 4.76 1.62 1.62
N GLU A 401 5.53 0.57 1.28
CA GLU A 401 6.97 0.49 1.60
C GLU A 401 7.75 1.73 1.17
N TYR A 402 7.59 2.11 -0.10
CA TYR A 402 8.23 3.28 -0.72
C TYR A 402 7.31 4.52 -0.72
N LEU A 403 6.10 4.40 -0.20
CA LEU A 403 5.06 5.43 -0.32
C LEU A 403 4.64 5.96 1.05
N GLY A 404 5.62 6.09 1.95
CA GLY A 404 5.48 6.72 3.27
C GLY A 404 4.87 5.83 4.36
N GLN A 405 4.93 4.51 4.20
CA GLN A 405 4.71 3.48 5.23
C GLN A 405 3.42 3.67 6.05
N GLN A 406 2.31 4.01 5.38
CA GLN A 406 1.00 4.35 5.98
C GLN A 406 1.02 5.51 6.99
N CYS A 407 2.14 6.20 7.14
CA CYS A 407 2.25 7.47 7.86
C CYS A 407 1.85 8.64 6.95
N HIS A 408 2.05 8.49 5.64
CA HIS A 408 1.63 9.42 4.62
C HIS A 408 0.33 8.91 3.97
N LEU A 409 -0.63 9.81 3.76
CA LEU A 409 -1.74 9.56 2.86
C LEU A 409 -1.20 9.45 1.43
N VAL A 410 -1.39 8.29 0.81
CA VAL A 410 -1.14 8.03 -0.62
C VAL A 410 -2.23 7.09 -1.14
N TYR A 411 -3.16 7.62 -1.93
CA TYR A 411 -4.17 6.82 -2.62
C TYR A 411 -3.57 6.29 -3.92
N LEU A 412 -3.44 4.96 -4.01
CA LEU A 412 -2.67 4.25 -5.02
C LEU A 412 -3.38 4.00 -6.36
N PRO A 413 -4.72 3.91 -6.44
CA PRO A 413 -5.40 3.65 -7.72
C PRO A 413 -5.04 4.60 -8.88
N PRO A 414 -4.83 5.91 -8.69
CA PRO A 414 -4.30 6.78 -9.75
C PRO A 414 -2.95 6.33 -10.30
N LEU A 415 -2.02 5.88 -9.44
CA LEU A 415 -0.73 5.30 -9.86
C LEU A 415 -0.96 4.03 -10.67
N TRP A 416 -1.75 3.09 -10.15
CA TRP A 416 -2.00 1.81 -10.82
C TRP A 416 -2.64 2.00 -12.18
N ARG A 417 -3.52 3.00 -12.35
CA ARG A 417 -4.10 3.33 -13.66
C ARG A 417 -3.05 3.72 -14.69
N THR A 418 -1.98 4.44 -14.31
CA THR A 418 -0.92 4.76 -15.27
C THR A 418 -0.21 3.53 -15.83
N ILE A 419 -0.25 2.41 -15.11
CA ILE A 419 0.26 1.12 -15.58
C ILE A 419 -0.81 0.36 -16.34
N LEU A 420 -1.99 0.19 -15.75
CA LEU A 420 -3.07 -0.65 -16.28
C LEU A 420 -3.64 -0.13 -17.61
N ASP A 421 -3.69 1.20 -17.76
CA ASP A 421 -4.15 1.89 -18.97
C ASP A 421 -3.03 2.07 -20.02
N PHE A 422 -1.79 1.66 -19.72
CA PHE A 422 -0.69 1.76 -20.68
C PHE A 422 -0.85 0.74 -21.81
N ASP A 423 -0.83 1.21 -23.05
CA ASP A 423 -0.89 0.34 -24.24
C ASP A 423 0.53 -0.04 -24.67
N LEU A 424 0.89 -1.33 -24.50
CA LEU A 424 2.20 -1.85 -24.89
C LEU A 424 2.38 -1.97 -26.40
N ARG A 425 1.31 -1.92 -27.20
CA ARG A 425 1.34 -2.01 -28.68
C ARG A 425 1.98 -3.28 -29.24
N VAL A 426 1.89 -4.41 -28.52
CA VAL A 426 2.44 -5.71 -28.94
C VAL A 426 1.88 -6.12 -30.31
N GLN A 427 2.78 -6.46 -31.25
CA GLN A 427 2.44 -6.79 -32.64
C GLN A 427 1.67 -5.67 -33.37
N ASN A 428 1.92 -4.41 -33.02
CA ASN A 428 1.24 -3.21 -33.54
C ASN A 428 -0.28 -3.19 -33.26
N GLN A 429 -0.75 -3.95 -32.28
CA GLN A 429 -2.15 -4.01 -31.85
C GLN A 429 -2.29 -3.51 -30.42
N SER A 430 -3.47 -2.98 -30.09
CA SER A 430 -3.72 -2.50 -28.73
C SER A 430 -3.57 -3.64 -27.74
N SER A 431 -2.75 -3.39 -26.72
CA SER A 431 -2.29 -4.35 -25.73
C SER A 431 -2.18 -3.62 -24.40
N LEU A 432 -3.30 -3.07 -23.94
CA LEU A 432 -3.42 -2.48 -22.60
C LEU A 432 -2.94 -3.49 -21.56
N VAL A 433 -2.13 -3.07 -20.60
CA VAL A 433 -1.61 -3.96 -19.55
C VAL A 433 -2.76 -4.72 -18.87
N ARG A 434 -3.87 -4.04 -18.57
CA ARG A 434 -5.06 -4.71 -17.99
C ARG A 434 -5.63 -5.85 -18.85
N ASN A 435 -5.51 -5.78 -20.18
CA ASN A 435 -5.98 -6.86 -21.08
C ASN A 435 -4.92 -7.97 -21.25
N VAL A 436 -3.65 -7.65 -21.00
CA VAL A 436 -2.56 -8.64 -21.00
C VAL A 436 -2.64 -9.49 -19.74
N ILE A 437 -2.77 -8.86 -18.58
CA ILE A 437 -2.76 -9.55 -17.28
C ILE A 437 -4.01 -10.42 -17.08
N THR A 438 -5.15 -10.08 -17.69
CA THR A 438 -6.36 -10.92 -17.65
C THR A 438 -6.29 -12.11 -18.59
N GLY A 439 -5.26 -12.18 -19.44
CA GLY A 439 -5.13 -13.19 -20.49
C GLY A 439 -5.96 -12.89 -21.74
N GLU A 440 -6.81 -11.86 -21.76
CA GLU A 440 -7.69 -11.53 -22.89
C GLU A 440 -6.90 -11.30 -24.19
N ARG A 441 -5.83 -10.50 -24.12
CA ARG A 441 -5.02 -10.11 -25.30
C ARG A 441 -4.35 -11.31 -25.98
N PHE A 442 -3.92 -12.31 -25.20
CA PHE A 442 -3.14 -13.46 -25.69
C PHE A 442 -3.87 -14.80 -25.54
N LYS A 443 -5.14 -14.78 -25.12
CA LYS A 443 -6.01 -15.95 -24.92
C LYS A 443 -5.43 -16.98 -23.93
N ARG A 444 -4.84 -16.50 -22.85
CA ARG A 444 -4.30 -17.35 -21.79
C ARG A 444 -5.42 -17.81 -20.86
N PRO A 445 -5.41 -19.08 -20.41
CA PRO A 445 -6.47 -19.61 -19.55
C PRO A 445 -6.42 -19.03 -18.13
N LEU A 446 -5.24 -18.66 -17.65
CA LEU A 446 -5.04 -18.05 -16.35
C LEU A 446 -4.42 -16.65 -16.48
N GLY A 447 -4.65 -15.85 -15.46
CA GLY A 447 -4.16 -14.49 -15.33
C GLY A 447 -4.89 -13.76 -14.22
N GLY A 448 -4.46 -12.53 -13.96
CA GLY A 448 -5.13 -11.61 -13.04
C GLY A 448 -4.12 -10.78 -12.25
N SER A 449 -4.29 -10.76 -10.93
CA SER A 449 -3.44 -9.93 -10.06
C SER A 449 -3.25 -10.53 -8.67
N ALA A 450 -2.18 -10.09 -8.03
CA ALA A 450 -1.94 -10.20 -6.59
C ALA A 450 -1.57 -8.82 -6.03
N ALA A 451 -1.90 -8.55 -4.77
CA ALA A 451 -1.41 -7.35 -4.07
C ALA A 451 -0.75 -7.70 -2.73
N VAL A 452 0.40 -7.08 -2.44
CA VAL A 452 1.05 -7.16 -1.12
C VAL A 452 0.31 -6.23 -0.16
N VAL A 453 -0.40 -6.79 0.81
CA VAL A 453 -1.30 -6.02 1.69
C VAL A 453 -0.73 -5.77 3.08
N ASN A 454 -0.22 -6.81 3.74
CA ASN A 454 0.42 -6.72 5.07
C ASN A 454 -0.46 -6.10 6.17
N VAL A 455 -1.69 -6.59 6.33
CA VAL A 455 -2.53 -6.24 7.50
C VAL A 455 -1.91 -6.78 8.79
N GLY A 456 -2.01 -6.01 9.87
CA GLY A 456 -1.55 -6.40 11.19
C GLY A 456 -2.64 -6.32 12.27
N LEU A 457 -2.24 -6.47 13.52
CA LEU A 457 -3.15 -6.49 14.68
C LEU A 457 -3.75 -5.14 15.07
N ASN A 458 -3.22 -4.01 14.57
CA ASN A 458 -3.80 -2.68 14.81
C ASN A 458 -5.26 -2.64 14.33
N ASP A 459 -6.14 -1.94 15.05
CA ASP A 459 -7.56 -1.87 14.70
C ASP A 459 -7.83 -1.14 13.37
N THR A 460 -6.87 -0.37 12.86
CA THR A 460 -6.89 0.21 11.50
C THR A 460 -6.43 -0.77 10.41
N TRP A 461 -6.01 -1.98 10.77
CA TRP A 461 -5.46 -3.05 9.92
C TRP A 461 -4.14 -2.72 9.24
N LEU A 462 -4.09 -1.64 8.45
CA LEU A 462 -2.91 -1.17 7.73
C LEU A 462 -2.19 -0.04 8.48
N GLY A 463 -2.50 0.20 9.75
CA GLY A 463 -1.88 1.28 10.52
C GLY A 463 -2.43 2.67 10.23
N SER A 464 -3.33 2.84 9.25
CA SER A 464 -4.02 4.10 8.95
C SER A 464 -5.43 3.85 8.45
N HIS A 465 -6.40 4.64 8.94
CA HIS A 465 -7.79 4.57 8.48
C HIS A 465 -7.91 4.80 6.97
N LEU A 466 -7.18 5.78 6.43
CA LEU A 466 -7.27 6.13 5.01
C LEU A 466 -6.55 5.13 4.10
N ALA A 467 -5.52 4.43 4.60
CA ALA A 467 -4.83 3.40 3.82
C ALA A 467 -5.72 2.20 3.46
N MET A 468 -6.77 1.94 4.25
CA MET A 468 -7.75 0.88 3.95
C MET A 468 -8.54 1.13 2.66
N SER A 469 -8.57 2.37 2.15
CA SER A 469 -9.16 2.65 0.83
C SER A 469 -8.36 2.00 -0.30
N ASN A 470 -7.04 1.83 -0.15
CA ASN A 470 -6.19 1.16 -1.14
C ASN A 470 -6.51 -0.33 -1.24
N LEU A 471 -6.70 -1.03 -0.11
CA LEU A 471 -7.15 -2.43 -0.11
C LEU A 471 -8.54 -2.57 -0.71
N TYR A 472 -9.48 -1.70 -0.33
CA TYR A 472 -10.82 -1.70 -0.91
C TYR A 472 -10.77 -1.52 -2.42
N ALA A 473 -10.01 -0.51 -2.89
CA ALA A 473 -9.88 -0.21 -4.30
C ALA A 473 -9.20 -1.33 -5.08
N TYR A 474 -8.17 -1.98 -4.52
CA TYR A 474 -7.55 -3.14 -5.15
C TYR A 474 -8.58 -4.23 -5.47
N GLY A 475 -9.39 -4.65 -4.50
CA GLY A 475 -10.41 -5.69 -4.75
C GLY A 475 -11.48 -5.28 -5.75
N ARG A 476 -11.94 -4.01 -5.70
CA ARG A 476 -12.90 -3.47 -6.70
C ARG A 476 -12.29 -3.45 -8.11
N LEU A 477 -11.04 -3.03 -8.26
CA LEU A 477 -10.33 -2.98 -9.54
C LEU A 477 -9.98 -4.37 -10.07
N ALA A 478 -9.59 -5.31 -9.20
CA ALA A 478 -9.34 -6.70 -9.58
C ALA A 478 -10.59 -7.41 -10.13
N TRP A 479 -11.78 -6.91 -9.78
CA TRP A 479 -13.04 -7.34 -10.39
C TRP A 479 -13.29 -6.66 -11.74
N ASP A 480 -13.05 -5.35 -11.85
CA ASP A 480 -13.20 -4.58 -13.10
C ASP A 480 -12.16 -3.44 -13.18
N TRP A 481 -11.12 -3.67 -14.00
CA TRP A 481 -9.99 -2.74 -14.22
C TRP A 481 -10.36 -1.49 -15.03
N THR A 482 -11.63 -1.33 -15.42
CA THR A 482 -12.13 -0.11 -16.08
C THR A 482 -12.88 0.82 -15.11
N SER A 483 -13.09 0.37 -13.87
CA SER A 483 -13.77 1.15 -12.83
C SER A 483 -13.04 2.45 -12.53
N ASP A 484 -13.82 3.49 -12.22
CA ASP A 484 -13.27 4.79 -11.88
C ASP A 484 -12.71 4.82 -10.45
N SER A 485 -11.45 5.25 -10.32
CA SER A 485 -10.75 5.31 -9.03
C SER A 485 -11.39 6.29 -8.05
N GLU A 486 -11.98 7.37 -8.53
CA GLU A 486 -12.63 8.38 -7.68
C GLU A 486 -13.98 7.85 -7.18
N GLU A 487 -14.78 7.24 -8.06
CA GLU A 487 -16.06 6.62 -7.67
C GLU A 487 -15.86 5.51 -6.62
N ILE A 488 -14.85 4.65 -6.80
CA ILE A 488 -14.48 3.62 -5.83
C ILE A 488 -14.15 4.23 -4.46
N LEU A 489 -13.41 5.34 -4.45
CA LEU A 489 -13.06 6.04 -3.22
C LEU A 489 -14.29 6.63 -2.54
N GLN A 490 -15.19 7.25 -3.30
CA GLN A 490 -16.42 7.81 -2.76
C GLN A 490 -17.31 6.73 -2.15
N ASP A 491 -17.41 5.55 -2.78
CA ASP A 491 -18.11 4.39 -2.23
C ASP A 491 -17.49 3.94 -0.91
N TRP A 492 -16.16 3.81 -0.87
CA TRP A 492 -15.43 3.47 0.35
C TRP A 492 -15.67 4.51 1.45
N THR A 493 -15.65 5.80 1.12
CA THR A 493 -15.87 6.89 2.07
C THR A 493 -17.30 6.86 2.62
N ARG A 494 -18.32 6.57 1.79
CA ARG A 494 -19.71 6.38 2.26
C ARG A 494 -19.81 5.24 3.28
N LEU A 495 -19.17 4.12 2.97
CA LEU A 495 -19.17 2.93 3.82
C LEU A 495 -18.37 3.13 5.12
N THR A 496 -17.29 3.91 5.07
CA THR A 496 -16.35 4.07 6.18
C THR A 496 -16.68 5.27 7.05
N PHE A 497 -16.89 6.46 6.49
CA PHE A 497 -17.12 7.70 7.24
C PHE A 497 -18.56 8.19 7.21
N GLY A 498 -19.41 7.66 6.33
CA GLY A 498 -20.84 7.98 6.26
C GLY A 498 -21.22 8.85 5.07
N LEU A 499 -22.47 9.32 5.05
CA LEU A 499 -23.10 9.89 3.86
C LEU A 499 -23.02 11.43 3.76
N ASP A 500 -22.28 12.12 4.65
CA ASP A 500 -22.12 13.57 4.57
C ASP A 500 -21.29 13.94 3.32
N GLN A 501 -21.88 14.73 2.42
CA GLN A 501 -21.24 15.07 1.15
C GLN A 501 -19.95 15.87 1.33
N THR A 502 -19.84 16.71 2.37
CA THR A 502 -18.58 17.43 2.64
C THR A 502 -17.48 16.47 3.04
N VAL A 503 -17.78 15.46 3.88
CA VAL A 503 -16.80 14.43 4.24
C VAL A 503 -16.34 13.66 3.00
N ILE A 504 -17.27 13.28 2.13
CA ILE A 504 -16.98 12.59 0.87
C ILE A 504 -16.08 13.46 -0.02
N ASP A 505 -16.49 14.69 -0.32
CA ASP A 505 -15.78 15.60 -1.22
C ASP A 505 -14.37 15.91 -0.70
N THR A 506 -14.23 16.17 0.60
CA THR A 506 -12.93 16.50 1.21
C THR A 506 -11.97 15.31 1.19
N ILE A 507 -12.43 14.12 1.59
CA ILE A 507 -11.59 12.91 1.55
C ILE A 507 -11.20 12.59 0.11
N THR A 508 -12.15 12.70 -0.82
CA THR A 508 -11.89 12.50 -2.25
C THR A 508 -10.83 13.46 -2.76
N GLN A 509 -10.95 14.76 -2.47
CA GLN A 509 -9.98 15.77 -2.88
C GLN A 509 -8.59 15.47 -2.32
N MET A 510 -8.48 15.19 -1.02
CA MET A 510 -7.20 14.86 -0.37
C MET A 510 -6.56 13.63 -0.99
N SER A 511 -7.30 12.52 -1.09
CA SER A 511 -6.79 11.26 -1.63
C SER A 511 -6.39 11.36 -3.09
N MET A 512 -7.17 12.02 -3.95
CA MET A 512 -6.81 12.15 -5.37
C MET A 512 -5.57 13.03 -5.59
N ALA A 513 -5.33 14.01 -4.71
CA ALA A 513 -4.11 14.83 -4.73
C ALA A 513 -2.89 14.15 -4.06
N SER A 514 -3.11 13.09 -3.28
CA SER A 514 -2.09 12.55 -2.38
C SER A 514 -0.90 11.88 -3.06
N TRP A 515 -1.11 11.07 -4.10
CA TRP A 515 -0.01 10.47 -4.85
C TRP A 515 0.80 11.50 -5.65
N PRO A 516 0.18 12.39 -6.45
CA PRO A 516 0.93 13.47 -7.10
C PRO A 516 1.71 14.35 -6.13
N ALA A 517 1.14 14.65 -4.96
CA ALA A 517 1.86 15.38 -3.91
C ALA A 517 3.09 14.58 -3.42
N TYR A 518 2.92 13.29 -3.11
CA TYR A 518 4.02 12.43 -2.67
C TYR A 518 5.11 12.30 -3.73
N GLU A 519 4.77 12.09 -4.99
CA GLU A 519 5.72 12.12 -6.12
C GLU A 519 6.49 13.44 -6.16
N ASN A 520 5.77 14.56 -6.05
CA ASN A 520 6.36 15.89 -6.15
C ASN A 520 7.40 16.17 -5.05
N TYR A 521 7.17 15.78 -3.78
CA TYR A 521 8.16 15.96 -2.70
C TYR A 521 9.10 14.77 -2.47
N SER A 522 9.04 13.71 -3.29
CA SER A 522 9.97 12.57 -3.24
C SER A 522 10.69 12.41 -4.59
N GLY A 523 10.44 11.34 -5.33
CA GLY A 523 10.95 11.15 -6.69
C GLY A 523 9.99 11.65 -7.76
N ASN A 524 10.45 12.55 -8.64
CA ASN A 524 9.68 13.00 -9.80
C ASN A 524 10.48 12.88 -11.12
N LEU A 525 9.86 13.21 -12.26
CA LEU A 525 10.44 13.09 -13.61
C LEU A 525 10.90 11.67 -13.99
N GLY A 526 10.41 10.65 -13.30
CA GLY A 526 10.82 9.26 -13.49
C GLY A 526 12.05 8.87 -12.68
N GLU A 527 12.53 9.73 -11.77
CA GLU A 527 13.37 9.25 -10.68
C GLU A 527 12.55 8.35 -9.76
N GLN A 528 13.25 7.40 -9.14
CA GLN A 528 12.70 6.52 -8.13
C GLN A 528 12.39 7.33 -6.85
N THR A 529 11.91 6.70 -5.78
CA THR A 529 11.37 7.41 -4.61
C THR A 529 12.36 8.34 -3.89
N LEU A 530 13.67 8.15 -4.07
CA LEU A 530 14.74 8.90 -3.37
C LEU A 530 14.76 8.71 -1.84
N ASN A 531 14.18 7.61 -1.37
CA ASN A 531 14.28 7.16 0.02
C ASN A 531 15.60 6.43 0.28
N ASP A 532 15.86 6.14 1.55
CA ASP A 532 16.94 5.24 1.95
C ASP A 532 16.70 3.79 1.51
N ILE A 533 17.41 3.35 0.47
CA ILE A 533 17.31 1.98 -0.06
C ILE A 533 18.21 0.98 0.67
N LEU A 534 18.98 1.41 1.67
CA LEU A 534 19.91 0.56 2.43
C LEU A 534 19.40 0.20 3.81
N TYR A 535 18.32 0.85 4.27
CA TYR A 535 17.81 0.65 5.62
C TYR A 535 16.27 0.51 5.67
N THR A 536 15.55 1.54 6.13
CA THR A 536 14.11 1.41 6.46
C THR A 536 13.17 1.62 5.29
N HIS A 537 13.62 2.27 4.21
CA HIS A 537 12.83 2.72 3.07
C HIS A 537 11.82 3.85 3.39
N PHE A 538 11.91 4.53 4.53
CA PHE A 538 10.87 5.49 4.96
C PHE A 538 11.11 6.95 4.60
N GLY A 539 12.24 7.52 5.02
CA GLY A 539 12.62 8.93 4.85
C GLY A 539 13.60 9.17 3.70
N PRO A 540 13.85 10.44 3.36
CA PRO A 540 14.71 10.83 2.25
C PRO A 540 16.18 10.46 2.52
N ASN A 541 16.83 9.87 1.52
CA ASN A 541 18.28 9.65 1.53
C ASN A 541 18.77 9.46 0.08
N PRO A 542 18.70 10.52 -0.76
CA PRO A 542 19.06 10.43 -2.19
C PRO A 542 20.50 9.97 -2.41
N GLN A 543 21.40 10.13 -1.42
CA GLN A 543 22.75 9.60 -1.49
C GLN A 543 22.81 8.07 -1.66
N THR A 544 21.84 7.32 -1.13
CA THR A 544 21.86 5.85 -1.16
C THR A 544 21.51 5.25 -2.52
N LEU A 545 21.02 6.07 -3.44
CA LEU A 545 20.59 5.64 -4.76
C LEU A 545 21.82 5.30 -5.61
N ASP A 546 22.90 6.08 -5.46
CA ASP A 546 24.18 5.95 -6.15
C ASP A 546 25.29 5.38 -5.25
N ASN A 547 26.38 4.92 -5.83
CA ASN A 547 27.50 4.21 -5.17
C ASN A 547 27.09 2.90 -4.47
N THR A 548 26.07 2.21 -4.99
CA THR A 548 25.56 0.94 -4.45
C THR A 548 25.36 -0.11 -5.54
N PRO A 549 25.35 -1.42 -5.22
CA PRO A 549 25.16 -2.47 -6.22
C PRO A 549 23.69 -2.74 -6.58
N TRP A 550 22.73 -1.96 -6.06
CA TRP A 550 21.30 -2.27 -6.12
C TRP A 550 20.60 -1.88 -7.42
N GLY A 551 21.30 -1.17 -8.32
CA GLY A 551 20.78 -0.78 -9.63
C GLY A 551 19.63 0.23 -9.59
N GLN A 552 19.48 0.95 -8.48
CA GLN A 552 18.50 2.02 -8.29
C GLN A 552 19.14 3.40 -8.44
N TRP A 553 19.99 3.55 -9.45
CA TRP A 553 20.86 4.72 -9.61
C TRP A 553 20.12 5.91 -10.22
N THR A 554 20.52 7.10 -9.78
CA THR A 554 20.21 8.37 -10.47
C THR A 554 21.37 8.81 -11.37
N ARG A 555 22.57 8.24 -11.14
CA ARG A 555 23.84 8.59 -11.79
C ARG A 555 24.12 10.10 -11.76
N ALA A 556 23.68 10.78 -10.70
CA ALA A 556 23.82 12.22 -10.60
C ALA A 556 25.29 12.63 -10.40
N ASP A 557 25.72 13.63 -11.17
CA ASP A 557 26.99 14.31 -10.99
C ASP A 557 26.80 15.83 -11.02
N HIS A 558 27.88 16.61 -11.03
CA HIS A 558 27.83 18.07 -11.05
C HIS A 558 27.16 18.71 -12.30
N THR A 559 26.86 17.93 -13.34
CA THR A 559 26.34 18.40 -14.62
C THR A 559 25.07 17.70 -15.08
N SER A 560 24.86 16.45 -14.73
CA SER A 560 23.77 15.62 -15.27
C SER A 560 23.19 14.64 -14.26
N ILE A 561 22.02 14.09 -14.62
CA ILE A 561 21.21 13.17 -13.82
C ILE A 561 20.38 12.25 -14.75
N GLY A 562 19.95 11.11 -14.24
CA GLY A 562 19.07 10.14 -14.89
C GLY A 562 19.80 8.90 -15.39
N MET A 563 19.05 7.91 -15.85
CA MET A 563 19.60 6.68 -16.42
C MET A 563 19.44 6.68 -17.94
N ASP A 564 20.54 6.57 -18.71
CA ASP A 564 20.44 6.39 -20.16
C ASP A 564 20.03 4.94 -20.46
N ARG A 565 18.74 4.76 -20.73
CA ARG A 565 18.13 3.47 -21.05
C ARG A 565 17.80 3.33 -22.53
N THR A 566 18.32 4.23 -23.36
CA THR A 566 18.16 4.16 -24.82
C THR A 566 18.91 2.97 -25.41
N VAL A 567 18.49 2.50 -26.58
CA VAL A 567 19.20 1.48 -27.37
C VAL A 567 20.43 2.07 -28.05
N SER A 568 20.34 3.32 -28.50
CA SER A 568 21.40 3.94 -29.30
C SER A 568 22.68 4.23 -28.51
N ASN A 569 22.57 4.50 -27.20
CA ASN A 569 23.71 4.92 -26.38
C ASN A 569 23.74 4.33 -24.96
N GLY A 570 22.60 3.87 -24.45
CA GLY A 570 22.42 3.47 -23.06
C GLY A 570 22.45 1.97 -22.79
N THR A 571 21.65 1.55 -21.80
CA THR A 571 21.54 0.17 -21.33
C THR A 571 20.71 -0.74 -22.25
N GLY A 572 20.05 -0.17 -23.27
CA GLY A 572 19.19 -0.89 -24.20
C GLY A 572 17.80 -1.25 -23.68
N PHE A 573 17.43 -0.84 -22.47
CA PHE A 573 16.15 -1.18 -21.85
C PHE A 573 14.93 -0.70 -22.64
N SER A 574 14.98 0.49 -23.26
CA SER A 574 13.88 0.99 -24.13
C SER A 574 13.55 0.01 -25.26
N GLY A 575 14.55 -0.74 -25.75
CA GLY A 575 14.41 -1.74 -26.80
C GLY A 575 13.69 -3.03 -26.38
N GLN A 576 13.46 -3.23 -25.07
CA GLN A 576 12.67 -4.37 -24.57
C GLN A 576 11.17 -4.18 -24.80
N TYR A 577 10.72 -2.95 -25.12
CA TYR A 577 9.34 -2.69 -25.50
C TYR A 577 9.09 -2.96 -26.99
N PRO A 578 7.82 -3.17 -27.41
CA PRO A 578 7.47 -3.24 -28.82
C PRO A 578 7.90 -1.97 -29.59
N PRO A 579 8.20 -2.07 -30.91
CA PRO A 579 8.88 -1.01 -31.65
C PRO A 579 8.26 0.40 -31.57
N GLU A 580 6.94 0.49 -31.50
CA GLU A 580 6.22 1.76 -31.38
C GLU A 580 6.49 2.46 -30.02
N VAL A 581 6.46 1.69 -28.93
CA VAL A 581 6.71 2.17 -27.58
C VAL A 581 8.21 2.42 -27.36
N ALA A 582 9.06 1.51 -27.87
CA ALA A 582 10.51 1.69 -27.84
C ALA A 582 10.91 3.01 -28.50
N ALA A 583 10.36 3.34 -29.68
CA ALA A 583 10.64 4.59 -30.39
C ALA A 583 10.21 5.85 -29.61
N MET A 584 9.12 5.76 -28.83
CA MET A 584 8.67 6.85 -27.97
C MET A 584 9.68 7.12 -26.84
N TYR A 585 10.17 6.07 -26.19
CA TYR A 585 11.14 6.18 -25.10
C TYR A 585 12.59 6.42 -25.56
N GLU A 586 12.92 6.06 -26.79
CA GLU A 586 14.26 6.26 -27.37
C GLU A 586 14.61 7.73 -27.57
N ASN A 587 13.62 8.61 -27.74
CA ASN A 587 13.84 10.01 -28.07
C ASN A 587 13.38 10.94 -26.95
N LEU A 588 14.23 11.92 -26.59
CA LEU A 588 13.93 12.95 -25.58
C LEU A 588 12.62 13.71 -25.88
N GLU A 589 12.40 14.08 -27.14
CA GLU A 589 11.23 14.89 -27.55
C GLU A 589 9.90 14.15 -27.38
N THR A 590 9.91 12.81 -27.48
CA THR A 590 8.69 11.99 -27.41
C THR A 590 8.50 11.30 -26.06
N THR A 591 9.57 11.15 -25.27
CA THR A 591 9.50 10.56 -23.93
C THR A 591 8.69 11.48 -23.01
N PRO A 592 7.63 11.00 -22.33
CA PRO A 592 6.89 11.80 -21.35
C PRO A 592 7.81 12.37 -20.25
N ASP A 593 7.58 13.62 -19.81
CA ASP A 593 8.48 14.29 -18.85
C ASP A 593 8.53 13.56 -17.50
N ASN A 594 7.39 12.98 -17.09
CA ASN A 594 7.29 12.17 -15.87
C ASN A 594 8.02 10.82 -15.95
N LEU A 595 8.67 10.49 -17.07
CA LEU A 595 9.55 9.32 -17.23
C LEU A 595 10.88 9.70 -17.90
N LEU A 596 11.20 11.01 -17.96
CA LEU A 596 12.38 11.48 -18.66
C LEU A 596 13.66 10.90 -18.07
N LEU A 597 13.84 11.04 -16.75
CA LEU A 597 15.04 10.59 -16.04
C LEU A 597 15.10 9.07 -15.88
N TRP A 598 13.96 8.39 -16.07
CA TRP A 598 13.94 6.95 -16.21
C TRP A 598 14.62 6.48 -17.49
N PHE A 599 14.40 7.16 -18.62
CA PHE A 599 14.87 6.71 -19.93
C PHE A 599 16.14 7.41 -20.42
N HIS A 600 16.45 8.60 -19.90
CA HIS A 600 17.52 9.44 -20.40
C HIS A 600 18.42 9.95 -19.26
N HIS A 601 19.72 9.97 -19.52
CA HIS A 601 20.69 10.72 -18.72
C HIS A 601 20.91 12.09 -19.38
N VAL A 602 20.54 13.18 -18.69
CA VAL A 602 20.49 14.52 -19.28
C VAL A 602 21.19 15.55 -18.39
N ASN A 603 21.62 16.65 -19.00
CA ASN A 603 22.11 17.79 -18.23
C ASN A 603 20.96 18.40 -17.42
N TYR A 604 21.24 18.90 -16.21
CA TYR A 604 20.24 19.57 -15.37
C TYR A 604 19.52 20.74 -16.07
N THR A 605 20.16 21.37 -17.05
CA THR A 605 19.62 22.47 -17.84
C THR A 605 18.78 22.04 -19.04
N GLN A 606 18.64 20.72 -19.27
CA GLN A 606 17.72 20.16 -20.27
C GLN A 606 16.32 20.71 -20.06
N LYS A 607 15.70 21.19 -21.14
CA LYS A 607 14.36 21.75 -21.10
C LYS A 607 13.31 20.65 -21.17
N LEU A 608 12.35 20.73 -20.24
CA LEU A 608 11.12 19.95 -20.25
C LEU A 608 10.12 20.56 -21.24
N LYS A 609 9.01 19.86 -21.49
CA LYS A 609 7.93 20.37 -22.36
C LYS A 609 7.24 21.60 -21.77
N SER A 610 7.32 21.80 -20.44
CA SER A 610 6.88 23.04 -19.77
C SER A 610 7.73 24.26 -20.12
N GLY A 611 8.98 24.05 -20.57
CA GLY A 611 9.98 25.11 -20.75
C GLY A 611 10.85 25.37 -19.52
N GLU A 612 10.58 24.72 -18.39
CA GLU A 612 11.48 24.67 -17.24
C GLU A 612 12.69 23.79 -17.55
N THR A 613 13.80 24.01 -16.83
CA THR A 613 14.89 23.02 -16.83
C THR A 613 14.54 21.85 -15.90
N VAL A 614 15.17 20.70 -16.08
CA VAL A 614 15.03 19.54 -15.17
C VAL A 614 15.23 19.96 -13.71
N ILE A 615 16.32 20.66 -13.39
CA ILE A 615 16.61 21.06 -12.01
C ILE A 615 15.64 22.10 -11.45
N GLN A 616 15.18 23.05 -12.28
CA GLN A 616 14.21 24.05 -11.83
C GLN A 616 12.86 23.40 -11.53
N HIS A 617 12.41 22.50 -12.41
CA HIS A 617 11.21 21.70 -12.15
C HIS A 617 11.35 20.86 -10.89
N PHE A 618 12.54 20.27 -10.66
CA PHE A 618 12.82 19.54 -9.44
C PHE A 618 12.57 20.42 -8.21
N TYR A 619 13.13 21.63 -8.15
CA TYR A 619 12.85 22.55 -7.05
C TYR A 619 11.36 22.90 -6.94
N ASP A 620 10.73 23.33 -8.04
CA ASP A 620 9.33 23.76 -8.03
C ASP A 620 8.38 22.66 -7.55
N ALA A 621 8.53 21.43 -8.08
CA ALA A 621 7.72 20.29 -7.70
C ALA A 621 7.88 19.94 -6.22
N HIS A 622 9.10 19.91 -5.67
CA HIS A 622 9.30 19.58 -4.25
C HIS A 622 8.67 20.59 -3.30
N TYR A 623 8.72 21.88 -3.64
CA TYR A 623 7.99 22.91 -2.88
C TYR A 623 6.47 22.77 -3.03
N GLU A 624 5.96 22.57 -4.25
CA GLU A 624 4.52 22.40 -4.51
C GLU A 624 3.93 21.15 -3.82
N GLY A 625 4.66 20.04 -3.85
CA GLY A 625 4.28 18.80 -3.17
C GLY A 625 4.17 19.01 -1.66
N ALA A 626 5.20 19.61 -1.05
CA ALA A 626 5.21 19.88 0.39
C ALA A 626 4.10 20.87 0.80
N GLU A 627 3.81 21.87 -0.03
CA GLU A 627 2.69 22.80 0.16
C GLU A 627 1.34 22.07 0.10
N THR A 628 1.17 21.16 -0.86
CA THR A 628 -0.05 20.34 -0.98
C THR A 628 -0.29 19.49 0.26
N ALA A 629 0.78 18.90 0.84
CA ALA A 629 0.69 18.16 2.09
C ALA A 629 0.24 19.03 3.28
N GLN A 630 0.61 20.32 3.33
CA GLN A 630 0.08 21.24 4.36
C GLN A 630 -1.43 21.45 4.22
N ALA A 631 -1.93 21.53 2.98
CA ALA A 631 -3.34 21.76 2.73
C ALA A 631 -4.23 20.62 3.27
N PHE A 632 -3.72 19.39 3.31
CA PHE A 632 -4.43 18.23 3.87
C PHE A 632 -4.81 18.41 5.34
N VAL A 633 -3.97 19.08 6.14
CA VAL A 633 -4.26 19.37 7.55
C VAL A 633 -5.50 20.26 7.65
N THR A 634 -5.55 21.35 6.89
CA THR A 634 -6.67 22.30 6.92
C THR A 634 -7.94 21.69 6.35
N MET A 635 -7.82 20.89 5.28
CA MET A 635 -8.94 20.13 4.70
C MET A 635 -9.53 19.18 5.74
N TRP A 636 -8.70 18.37 6.41
CA TRP A 636 -9.18 17.42 7.41
C TRP A 636 -9.79 18.13 8.64
N GLN A 637 -9.15 19.19 9.14
CA GLN A 637 -9.69 20.01 10.25
C GLN A 637 -11.10 20.54 9.95
N SER A 638 -11.42 20.83 8.68
CA SER A 638 -12.77 21.29 8.30
C SER A 638 -13.87 20.24 8.52
N LEU A 639 -13.52 18.98 8.78
CA LEU A 639 -14.42 17.88 9.05
C LEU A 639 -14.68 17.66 10.56
N GLU A 640 -14.14 18.51 11.43
CA GLU A 640 -14.36 18.43 12.88
C GLU A 640 -15.88 18.39 13.21
N GLY A 641 -16.28 17.45 14.05
CA GLY A 641 -17.68 17.23 14.42
C GLY A 641 -18.55 16.56 13.35
N LYS A 642 -18.00 16.22 12.17
CA LYS A 642 -18.65 15.38 11.15
C LYS A 642 -18.16 13.94 11.14
N ILE A 643 -16.97 13.70 11.69
CA ILE A 643 -16.35 12.40 11.93
C ILE A 643 -16.27 12.22 13.45
N ASP A 644 -16.31 10.98 13.96
CA ASP A 644 -16.09 10.72 15.38
C ASP A 644 -14.68 11.11 15.81
N ASP A 645 -14.58 11.59 17.05
CA ASP A 645 -13.35 12.14 17.62
C ASP A 645 -12.16 11.17 17.50
N GLU A 646 -12.37 9.86 17.69
CA GLU A 646 -11.28 8.88 17.65
C GLU A 646 -10.58 8.83 16.28
N ARG A 647 -11.34 8.64 15.20
CA ARG A 647 -10.77 8.62 13.84
C ARG A 647 -10.36 10.00 13.37
N PHE A 648 -11.09 11.04 13.76
CA PHE A 648 -10.74 12.41 13.44
C PHE A 648 -9.35 12.75 13.97
N GLU A 649 -9.07 12.46 15.25
CA GLU A 649 -7.79 12.74 15.88
C GLU A 649 -6.65 11.86 15.35
N ASP A 650 -6.87 10.56 15.10
CA ASP A 650 -5.83 9.68 14.51
C ASP A 650 -5.41 10.17 13.12
N VAL A 651 -6.37 10.46 12.24
CA VAL A 651 -6.07 10.94 10.89
C VAL A 651 -5.49 12.35 10.93
N LEU A 652 -5.99 13.26 11.78
CA LEU A 652 -5.43 14.60 11.92
C LEU A 652 -3.96 14.54 12.35
N PHE A 653 -3.64 13.70 13.33
CA PHE A 653 -2.28 13.46 13.77
C PHE A 653 -1.36 13.03 12.61
N ARG A 654 -1.82 12.09 11.76
CA ARG A 654 -1.07 11.64 10.58
C ARG A 654 -0.90 12.73 9.53
N GLN A 655 -1.93 13.54 9.27
CA GLN A 655 -1.81 14.65 8.32
C GLN A 655 -0.83 15.71 8.81
N VAL A 656 -0.83 16.03 10.11
CA VAL A 656 0.14 16.94 10.73
C VAL A 656 1.56 16.37 10.63
N PHE A 657 1.73 15.07 10.91
CA PHE A 657 3.00 14.39 10.74
C PHE A 657 3.49 14.43 9.29
N GLN A 658 2.65 14.05 8.32
CA GLN A 658 2.98 14.06 6.89
C GLN A 658 3.35 15.47 6.41
N ALA A 659 2.62 16.50 6.84
CA ALA A 659 2.93 17.89 6.54
C ALA A 659 4.31 18.31 7.09
N GLY A 660 4.67 17.88 8.31
CA GLY A 660 6.00 18.10 8.85
C GLY A 660 7.09 17.34 8.08
N HIS A 661 6.86 16.06 7.81
CA HIS A 661 7.81 15.17 7.16
C HIS A 661 8.00 15.49 5.67
N SER A 662 6.99 16.04 4.98
CA SER A 662 7.14 16.50 3.59
C SER A 662 8.12 17.66 3.46
N ILE A 663 8.30 18.48 4.50
CA ILE A 663 9.35 19.52 4.54
C ILE A 663 10.74 18.89 4.67
N VAL A 664 10.88 17.83 5.49
CA VAL A 664 12.14 17.06 5.60
C VAL A 664 12.52 16.46 4.25
N TRP A 665 11.57 15.79 3.60
CA TRP A 665 11.70 15.24 2.25
C TRP A 665 12.14 16.29 1.22
N ARG A 666 11.39 17.39 1.13
CA ARG A 666 11.70 18.51 0.25
C ARG A 666 13.11 19.02 0.49
N ASP A 667 13.42 19.44 1.72
CA ASP A 667 14.68 20.11 2.05
C ASP A 667 15.87 19.18 1.79
N ALA A 668 15.78 17.90 2.19
CA ALA A 668 16.83 16.93 1.97
C ALA A 668 17.16 16.79 0.47
N ILE A 669 16.14 16.61 -0.35
CA ILE A 669 16.34 16.36 -1.78
C ILE A 669 16.79 17.62 -2.52
N VAL A 670 16.14 18.77 -2.32
CA VAL A 670 16.52 19.99 -3.04
C VAL A 670 17.91 20.47 -2.64
N ASN A 671 18.29 20.33 -1.37
CA ASN A 671 19.64 20.69 -0.92
C ASN A 671 20.68 19.70 -1.45
N PHE A 672 20.39 18.40 -1.49
CA PHE A 672 21.30 17.39 -2.05
C PHE A 672 21.65 17.69 -3.51
N TYR A 673 20.64 17.86 -4.37
CA TYR A 673 20.89 18.13 -5.80
C TYR A 673 21.35 19.57 -6.08
N ASN A 674 21.03 20.55 -5.22
CA ASN A 674 21.65 21.88 -5.29
C ASN A 674 23.15 21.82 -4.94
N ASN A 675 23.53 21.07 -3.91
CA ASN A 675 24.93 20.89 -3.52
C ASN A 675 25.75 20.17 -4.61
N ILE A 676 25.15 19.18 -5.29
CA ILE A 676 25.79 18.47 -6.39
C ILE A 676 25.89 19.36 -7.64
N SER A 677 24.78 19.93 -8.11
CA SER A 677 24.72 20.65 -9.39
C SER A 677 25.32 22.06 -9.34
N GLY A 678 25.26 22.72 -8.18
CA GLY A 678 25.62 24.13 -8.01
C GLY A 678 24.69 25.12 -8.74
N ILE A 679 23.53 24.68 -9.25
CA ILE A 679 22.58 25.53 -9.97
C ILE A 679 21.61 26.16 -8.95
N PRO A 680 21.52 27.50 -8.86
CA PRO A 680 20.60 28.14 -7.94
C PRO A 680 19.15 27.93 -8.36
N ASP A 681 18.24 27.83 -7.38
CA ASP A 681 16.79 27.95 -7.60
C ASP A 681 16.46 29.37 -8.07
N ASP A 682 15.73 29.50 -9.19
CA ASP A 682 15.35 30.79 -9.77
C ASP A 682 14.48 31.62 -8.81
N ALA A 683 13.70 30.96 -7.94
CA ALA A 683 12.90 31.62 -6.90
C ALA A 683 13.70 31.93 -5.62
N GLY A 684 14.94 31.46 -5.50
CA GLY A 684 15.83 31.70 -4.36
C GLY A 684 15.32 31.11 -3.04
N ARG A 685 14.62 29.96 -3.07
CA ARG A 685 14.08 29.29 -1.88
C ARG A 685 15.07 28.28 -1.28
N VAL A 686 15.74 27.49 -2.12
CA VAL A 686 16.65 26.42 -1.68
C VAL A 686 17.78 26.99 -0.80
N GLY A 687 17.93 26.43 0.41
CA GLY A 687 18.90 26.89 1.41
C GLY A 687 18.60 28.27 2.01
N HIS A 688 17.45 28.88 1.71
CA HIS A 688 17.08 30.22 2.18
C HIS A 688 15.75 30.19 2.96
N HIS A 689 15.87 30.00 4.28
CA HIS A 689 14.73 29.90 5.18
C HIS A 689 14.66 31.11 6.13
N PRO A 690 14.01 32.23 5.73
CA PRO A 690 14.08 33.51 6.46
C PRO A 690 13.44 33.48 7.85
N PHE A 691 12.66 32.44 8.16
CA PHE A 691 11.96 32.26 9.43
C PHE A 691 12.59 31.21 10.34
N ARG A 692 13.69 30.56 9.92
CA ARG A 692 14.39 29.56 10.72
C ARG A 692 15.46 30.18 11.62
N ILE A 693 15.60 29.58 12.79
CA ILE A 693 16.73 29.74 13.70
C ILE A 693 17.37 28.37 13.83
N GLU A 694 18.56 28.24 13.28
CA GLU A 694 19.38 27.03 13.39
C GLU A 694 19.77 26.78 14.84
N ALA A 695 19.58 25.55 15.33
CA ALA A 695 19.76 25.24 16.74
C ALA A 695 21.23 25.43 17.16
N GLU A 696 22.17 25.09 16.29
CA GLU A 696 23.61 25.31 16.48
C GLU A 696 24.01 26.79 16.51
N SER A 697 23.13 27.70 16.05
CA SER A 697 23.34 29.15 16.13
C SER A 697 22.87 29.80 17.44
N MET A 698 22.27 29.01 18.35
CA MET A 698 21.76 29.45 19.64
C MET A 698 22.86 29.45 20.72
N GLU A 699 22.62 30.10 21.87
CA GLU A 699 23.45 29.92 23.06
C GLU A 699 23.15 28.55 23.67
N LEU A 700 24.14 27.65 23.62
CA LEU A 700 24.01 26.26 24.08
C LEU A 700 24.58 26.06 25.49
N ARG A 701 23.85 25.33 26.33
CA ARG A 701 24.32 24.80 27.63
C ARG A 701 23.90 23.36 27.76
N GLY A 702 24.86 22.45 27.91
CA GLY A 702 24.57 21.01 27.96
C GLY A 702 24.18 20.38 26.61
N TYR A 703 24.02 21.21 25.57
CA TYR A 703 23.94 20.82 24.17
C TYR A 703 25.30 21.03 23.48
N GLU A 704 25.62 20.20 22.50
CA GLU A 704 26.79 20.30 21.63
C GLU A 704 26.38 20.09 20.17
N PRO A 705 27.02 20.77 19.20
CA PRO A 705 26.78 20.52 17.78
C PRO A 705 27.13 19.08 17.39
N TYR A 706 26.35 18.52 16.48
CA TYR A 706 26.48 17.18 15.94
C TYR A 706 26.36 17.23 14.41
N VAL A 707 27.36 16.72 13.70
CA VAL A 707 27.33 16.62 12.24
C VAL A 707 26.46 15.42 11.87
N VAL A 708 25.33 15.68 11.21
CA VAL A 708 24.35 14.67 10.85
C VAL A 708 24.81 13.90 9.61
N SER A 709 24.51 12.60 9.56
CA SER A 709 24.82 11.72 8.43
C SER A 709 23.62 10.77 8.23
N PRO A 710 22.95 10.81 7.06
CA PRO A 710 23.25 11.61 5.86
C PRO A 710 23.11 13.13 6.10
N PHE A 711 23.92 13.94 5.40
CA PHE A 711 24.08 15.37 5.74
C PHE A 711 22.84 16.19 5.41
N GLU A 712 22.06 15.72 4.43
CA GLU A 712 20.84 16.33 3.93
C GLU A 712 19.65 16.14 4.88
N ALA A 713 19.75 15.26 5.88
CA ALA A 713 18.69 15.04 6.87
C ALA A 713 18.57 16.15 7.93
N ALA A 714 19.50 17.11 7.96
CA ALA A 714 19.50 18.25 8.88
C ALA A 714 19.79 19.56 8.16
N SER A 715 19.20 20.65 8.64
CA SER A 715 19.53 21.98 8.14
C SER A 715 20.99 22.33 8.43
N ASN A 716 21.68 22.95 7.46
CA ASN A 716 23.14 23.15 7.48
C ASN A 716 24.00 21.90 7.79
N SER A 717 23.42 20.69 7.69
CA SER A 717 24.05 19.42 8.05
C SER A 717 24.45 19.30 9.53
N ILE A 718 23.91 20.14 10.41
CA ILE A 718 24.26 20.18 11.83
C ILE A 718 22.98 20.17 12.66
N ALA A 719 22.91 19.23 13.61
CA ALA A 719 21.95 19.27 14.71
C ALA A 719 22.67 19.62 16.01
N ILE A 720 21.94 19.77 17.11
CA ILE A 720 22.50 19.79 18.46
C ILE A 720 22.00 18.59 19.26
N VAL A 721 22.88 18.00 20.06
CA VAL A 721 22.59 16.85 20.93
C VAL A 721 23.09 17.10 22.34
N THR A 722 22.43 16.53 23.36
CA THR A 722 22.90 16.68 24.74
C THR A 722 24.28 16.04 24.90
N SER A 723 25.18 16.67 25.65
CA SER A 723 26.58 16.23 25.81
C SER A 723 26.72 14.84 26.48
N THR A 724 25.71 14.42 27.23
CA THR A 724 25.58 13.05 27.75
C THR A 724 24.11 12.66 27.77
N ASN A 725 23.82 11.36 27.80
CA ASN A 725 22.46 10.82 27.88
C ASN A 725 21.76 11.08 29.24
N SER A 726 22.36 11.88 30.11
CA SER A 726 21.81 12.31 31.40
C SER A 726 21.81 13.84 31.57
N THR A 727 22.40 14.58 30.63
CA THR A 727 22.49 16.03 30.67
C THR A 727 21.17 16.65 30.23
N ILE A 728 20.73 17.70 30.92
CA ILE A 728 19.68 18.58 30.42
C ILE A 728 20.34 19.63 29.52
N GLY A 729 19.97 19.64 28.25
CA GLY A 729 20.40 20.64 27.28
C GLY A 729 19.48 21.87 27.32
N THR A 730 20.04 23.05 27.07
CA THR A 730 19.28 24.30 26.87
C THR A 730 19.87 25.08 25.70
N ALA A 731 19.03 25.41 24.72
CA ALA A 731 19.36 26.26 23.57
C ALA A 731 18.56 27.57 23.66
N THR A 732 19.24 28.73 23.66
CA THR A 732 18.60 30.04 23.88
C THR A 732 18.93 31.06 22.78
N LYS A 733 17.94 31.83 22.31
CA LYS A 733 18.12 32.89 21.31
C LYS A 733 17.27 34.12 21.62
N VAL A 734 17.86 35.31 21.49
CA VAL A 734 17.10 36.57 21.47
C VAL A 734 16.48 36.76 20.09
N LEU A 735 15.16 36.86 20.03
CA LEU A 735 14.41 36.92 18.79
C LEU A 735 14.53 38.31 18.14
N SER A 736 14.97 38.33 16.88
CA SER A 736 15.08 39.54 16.05
C SER A 736 13.85 39.80 15.18
N PHE A 737 12.92 38.84 15.12
CA PHE A 737 11.68 38.91 14.34
C PHE A 737 10.80 40.09 14.75
N THR A 738 9.96 40.55 13.82
CA THR A 738 8.95 41.57 14.10
C THR A 738 7.98 41.10 15.17
N SER A 739 7.40 42.04 15.92
CA SER A 739 6.39 41.65 16.92
C SER A 739 5.11 41.23 16.21
N GLY A 740 4.52 40.11 16.61
CA GLY A 740 3.39 39.51 15.90
C GLY A 740 2.95 38.19 16.51
N VAL A 741 2.06 37.50 15.79
CA VAL A 741 1.60 36.15 16.12
C VAL A 741 2.16 35.20 15.07
N TYR A 742 2.77 34.11 15.55
CA TYR A 742 3.50 33.15 14.74
C TYR A 742 3.04 31.74 15.07
N ASP A 743 3.20 30.85 14.10
CA ASP A 743 3.28 29.42 14.36
C ASP A 743 4.74 29.10 14.66
N LEU A 744 5.00 28.55 15.86
CA LEU A 744 6.33 28.17 16.32
C LEU A 744 6.48 26.68 16.08
N ALA A 745 7.32 26.31 15.12
CA ALA A 745 7.66 24.91 14.88
C ALA A 745 9.06 24.56 15.37
N VAL A 746 9.21 23.36 15.91
CA VAL A 746 10.49 22.79 16.32
C VAL A 746 10.71 21.52 15.52
N ASN A 747 11.80 21.51 14.74
CA ASN A 747 12.27 20.32 14.04
C ASN A 747 13.29 19.59 14.92
N TYR A 748 13.08 18.30 15.10
CA TYR A 748 13.85 17.44 16.00
C TYR A 748 13.89 16.02 15.46
N PHE A 749 14.68 15.13 16.08
CA PHE A 749 14.74 13.72 15.68
C PHE A 749 14.14 12.84 16.77
N ASP A 750 13.13 12.04 16.41
CA ASP A 750 12.49 11.04 17.28
C ASP A 750 13.13 9.68 17.03
N MET A 751 14.16 9.36 17.83
CA MET A 751 14.93 8.12 17.67
C MET A 751 14.30 6.98 18.46
N TYR A 752 14.17 5.82 17.82
CA TYR A 752 13.67 4.61 18.46
C TYR A 752 14.53 4.18 19.65
N GLY A 753 13.88 3.68 20.72
CA GLY A 753 14.58 3.20 21.92
C GLY A 753 15.05 4.32 22.87
N GLY A 754 14.61 5.56 22.63
CA GLY A 754 14.69 6.69 23.55
C GLY A 754 13.36 7.44 23.63
N ASN A 755 13.13 8.12 24.75
CA ASN A 755 11.94 8.94 24.98
C ASN A 755 12.34 10.32 25.51
N SER A 756 13.11 11.06 24.72
CA SER A 756 13.61 12.38 25.13
C SER A 756 12.45 13.34 25.31
N SER A 757 12.53 14.18 26.34
CA SER A 757 11.50 15.18 26.61
C SER A 757 12.01 16.57 26.27
N TYR A 758 11.11 17.40 25.77
CA TYR A 758 11.41 18.74 25.28
C TYR A 758 10.41 19.74 25.85
N GLN A 759 10.88 20.96 26.08
CA GLN A 759 10.06 22.08 26.51
C GLN A 759 10.50 23.34 25.76
N VAL A 760 9.54 24.10 25.25
CA VAL A 760 9.79 25.38 24.57
C VAL A 760 9.19 26.54 25.36
N PHE A 761 9.97 27.61 25.50
CA PHE A 761 9.59 28.82 26.24
C PHE A 761 9.85 30.06 25.41
N VAL A 762 8.97 31.05 25.57
CA VAL A 762 9.21 32.44 25.16
C VAL A 762 9.26 33.28 26.43
N ASN A 763 10.42 33.86 26.72
CA ASN A 763 10.79 34.41 28.01
C ASN A 763 10.62 33.36 29.12
N ASN A 764 9.74 33.63 30.09
CA ASN A 764 9.38 32.70 31.16
C ASN A 764 8.02 32.00 30.94
N ARG A 765 7.40 32.18 29.76
CA ARG A 765 6.13 31.52 29.41
C ARG A 765 6.42 30.23 28.64
N MET A 766 5.97 29.09 29.17
CA MET A 766 6.00 27.83 28.44
C MET A 766 5.01 27.91 27.27
N VAL A 767 5.49 27.59 26.08
CA VAL A 767 4.68 27.48 24.86
C VAL A 767 4.18 26.05 24.69
N GLY A 768 5.00 25.05 25.02
CA GLY A 768 4.60 23.65 25.03
C GLY A 768 5.69 22.72 25.55
N ASP A 769 5.30 21.47 25.78
CA ASP A 769 6.14 20.35 26.19
C ASP A 769 5.69 19.07 25.48
N TRP A 770 6.64 18.21 25.11
CA TRP A 770 6.37 16.94 24.43
C TRP A 770 7.47 15.90 24.69
N VAL A 771 7.22 14.67 24.25
CA VAL A 771 8.17 13.55 24.27
C VAL A 771 8.37 13.08 22.83
N GLY A 772 9.61 12.84 22.41
CA GLY A 772 9.91 12.09 21.18
C GLY A 772 9.64 10.62 21.44
N ASN A 773 8.45 10.15 21.10
CA ASN A 773 8.06 8.75 21.32
C ASN A 773 6.98 8.27 20.35
N ILE A 774 6.81 8.94 19.21
CA ILE A 774 5.70 8.70 18.29
C ILE A 774 5.69 7.25 17.81
N VAL A 775 6.87 6.70 17.56
CA VAL A 775 7.06 5.31 17.13
C VAL A 775 6.94 4.32 18.31
N ASP A 776 7.54 4.66 19.45
CA ASP A 776 7.59 3.80 20.64
C ASP A 776 6.20 3.50 21.23
N ILE A 777 5.26 4.44 21.13
CA ILE A 777 3.88 4.24 21.60
C ILE A 777 2.95 3.67 20.51
N GLY A 778 3.49 3.32 19.34
CA GLY A 778 2.76 2.69 18.25
C GLY A 778 1.73 3.60 17.56
N LYS A 779 1.86 4.93 17.68
CA LYS A 779 0.97 5.87 16.98
C LYS A 779 1.22 5.87 15.47
N LEU A 780 2.49 5.75 15.06
CA LEU A 780 2.87 5.53 13.66
C LEU A 780 3.48 4.14 13.50
N GLY A 781 3.21 3.51 12.36
CA GLY A 781 3.58 2.13 12.09
C GLY A 781 4.83 1.94 11.22
N HIS A 782 5.61 2.99 10.94
CA HIS A 782 6.78 2.85 10.08
C HIS A 782 7.92 2.07 10.74
N THR A 783 8.86 1.60 9.92
CA THR A 783 10.08 0.95 10.42
C THR A 783 10.92 1.97 11.20
N PRO A 784 11.23 1.73 12.49
CA PRO A 784 11.97 2.67 13.33
C PRO A 784 13.43 2.87 12.90
N SER A 785 14.00 4.05 13.22
CA SER A 785 15.44 4.33 13.12
C SER A 785 16.03 4.73 14.48
N ILE A 786 17.26 4.30 14.73
CA ILE A 786 18.07 4.69 15.90
C ILE A 786 19.11 5.78 15.57
N TYR A 787 19.05 6.39 14.39
CA TYR A 787 20.00 7.40 13.92
C TYR A 787 19.31 8.77 13.77
N LEU A 788 20.09 9.85 13.70
CA LEU A 788 19.62 11.16 13.26
C LEU A 788 19.66 11.15 11.74
N ASP A 789 18.53 10.83 11.11
CA ASP A 789 18.40 10.67 9.67
C ASP A 789 17.00 11.08 9.21
N GLY A 790 16.72 10.96 7.93
CA GLY A 790 15.40 11.28 7.37
C GLY A 790 14.27 10.43 7.94
N HIS A 791 14.55 9.30 8.61
CA HIS A 791 13.52 8.41 9.17
C HIS A 791 13.05 8.85 10.55
N SER A 792 13.96 9.43 11.35
CA SER A 792 13.67 9.95 12.69
C SER A 792 13.35 11.46 12.69
N ALA A 793 13.74 12.19 11.65
CA ALA A 793 13.46 13.61 11.51
C ALA A 793 11.94 13.89 11.50
N THR A 794 11.50 14.75 12.42
CA THR A 794 10.09 15.09 12.60
C THR A 794 9.92 16.53 13.09
N ARG A 795 8.68 16.95 13.24
CA ARG A 795 8.30 18.34 13.55
C ARG A 795 7.11 18.39 14.49
N ILE A 796 7.17 19.30 15.46
CA ILE A 796 6.01 19.73 16.24
C ILE A 796 5.76 21.22 15.99
N THR A 797 4.49 21.61 15.91
CA THR A 797 4.09 23.01 15.68
C THR A 797 3.13 23.49 16.76
N PHE A 798 3.41 24.67 17.31
CA PHE A 798 2.55 25.38 18.26
C PHE A 798 1.97 26.60 17.58
N HIS A 799 0.65 26.63 17.43
CA HIS A 799 -0.02 27.70 16.71
C HIS A 799 -0.29 28.93 17.58
N GLN A 800 -0.41 30.11 16.94
CA GLN A 800 -0.85 31.35 17.57
C GLN A 800 0.03 31.85 18.74
N VAL A 801 1.34 31.66 18.63
CA VAL A 801 2.34 32.11 19.62
C VAL A 801 2.63 33.60 19.44
N SER A 802 2.28 34.41 20.44
CA SER A 802 2.65 35.84 20.43
C SER A 802 4.15 36.02 20.72
N ILE A 803 4.84 36.71 19.83
CA ILE A 803 6.27 37.04 19.89
C ILE A 803 6.44 38.57 19.83
N ASN A 804 7.27 39.11 20.71
CA ASN A 804 7.77 40.48 20.62
C ASN A 804 9.23 40.48 20.19
N ARG A 805 9.62 41.53 19.49
CA ARG A 805 11.03 41.74 19.14
C ARG A 805 11.84 41.88 20.44
N GLY A 806 12.89 41.08 20.59
CA GLY A 806 13.73 41.02 21.78
C GLY A 806 13.28 40.00 22.82
N ASP A 807 12.19 39.26 22.59
CA ASP A 807 11.84 38.11 23.42
C ASP A 807 12.93 37.04 23.36
N VAL A 808 13.05 36.25 24.42
CA VAL A 808 14.04 35.16 24.51
C VAL A 808 13.35 33.83 24.25
N LEU A 809 13.67 33.19 23.12
CA LEU A 809 13.29 31.80 22.87
C LEU A 809 14.25 30.88 23.61
N LYS A 810 13.72 29.87 24.31
CA LYS A 810 14.50 28.86 25.02
C LYS A 810 13.88 27.49 24.79
N ILE A 811 14.68 26.53 24.31
CA ILE A 811 14.32 25.12 24.26
C ILE A 811 15.15 24.37 25.29
N VAL A 812 14.50 23.52 26.07
CA VAL A 812 15.11 22.63 27.04
C VAL A 812 14.85 21.21 26.59
N GLY A 813 15.88 20.40 26.43
CA GLY A 813 15.73 18.98 26.13
C GLY A 813 16.43 18.11 27.17
N GLN A 814 15.82 16.98 27.46
CA GLN A 814 16.34 15.99 28.39
C GLN A 814 16.43 14.65 27.67
N ALA A 815 17.65 14.15 27.54
CA ALA A 815 17.93 12.87 26.92
C ALA A 815 17.29 11.70 27.67
N ASN A 816 17.04 10.62 26.94
CA ASN A 816 16.53 9.38 27.49
C ASN A 816 17.05 8.17 26.70
N GLY A 817 17.65 7.20 27.40
CA GLY A 817 18.14 5.99 26.75
C GLY A 817 19.25 6.30 25.75
N ILE A 818 19.04 5.92 24.49
CA ILE A 818 19.98 6.18 23.39
C ILE A 818 19.72 7.50 22.65
N GLU A 819 18.60 8.17 22.92
CA GLU A 819 18.23 9.42 22.27
C GLU A 819 18.78 10.62 23.07
N PRO A 820 19.66 11.45 22.47
CA PRO A 820 20.32 12.55 23.16
C PRO A 820 19.56 13.88 23.01
N ALA A 821 18.22 13.84 23.08
CA ALA A 821 17.32 14.97 22.83
C ALA A 821 17.70 15.87 21.62
N PRO A 822 17.90 15.29 20.42
CA PRO A 822 18.44 15.99 19.25
C PRO A 822 17.50 17.07 18.68
N LEU A 823 18.03 18.24 18.35
CA LEU A 823 17.28 19.37 17.76
C LEU A 823 17.97 19.86 16.49
N ASP A 824 17.19 20.18 15.45
CA ASP A 824 17.69 20.69 14.17
C ASP A 824 17.54 22.23 14.11
N TYR A 825 16.30 22.72 14.01
CA TYR A 825 16.01 24.15 13.97
C TYR A 825 14.66 24.51 14.58
N VAL A 826 14.42 25.80 14.72
CA VAL A 826 13.12 26.38 15.09
C VAL A 826 12.64 27.31 13.99
N ALA A 827 11.40 27.17 13.54
CA ALA A 827 10.78 28.10 12.61
C ALA A 827 9.73 28.98 13.31
N LEU A 828 9.76 30.29 13.06
CA LEU A 828 8.74 31.25 13.50
C LEU A 828 7.98 31.77 12.28
N LEU A 829 6.94 31.04 11.88
CA LEU A 829 6.20 31.28 10.65
C LEU A 829 5.06 32.28 10.88
N PRO A 830 4.98 33.39 10.12
CA PRO A 830 3.80 34.25 10.14
C PRO A 830 2.54 33.48 9.69
N ALA A 831 1.37 33.95 10.12
CA ALA A 831 0.11 33.34 9.71
C ALA A 831 -0.01 33.22 8.17
N GLY A 832 -0.29 32.00 7.69
CA GLY A 832 -0.42 31.67 6.27
C GLY A 832 0.90 31.47 5.52
N VAL A 833 2.04 31.48 6.22
CA VAL A 833 3.34 31.15 5.64
C VAL A 833 3.68 29.69 5.94
N ILE A 834 4.00 28.94 4.90
CA ILE A 834 4.57 27.59 4.97
C ILE A 834 6.10 27.73 4.94
N ASP A 835 6.78 26.92 5.76
CA ASP A 835 8.25 26.85 5.84
C ASP A 835 8.92 26.45 4.53
#